data_AF-A0A292R9T3-F1
#
_entry.id   AF-A0A292R9T3-F1
#
_cell.length_a   1.000
_cell.length_b   1.000
_cell.length_c   1.000
_cell.angle_alpha   90.00
_cell.angle_beta   90.00
_cell.angle_gamma   90.00
#
_symmetry.space_group_name_H-M   'P 1'
#
loop_
_entity.id
_entity.type
_entity.pdbx_description
1 polymer ?
#
loop_
_entity_poly.entity_id
_entity_poly.type
_entity_poly.pdbx_seq_one_letter_code
_entity_poly.pdbx_strand_id
1 'polypeptide(L)'
;MLVSKISNSNRTTVLFGRKLRKDEEQDYRENVLQPAFDYLGTEEVAMIVHGTSYPEKAQDLGVGSPYGKAAAKFIPFEILHGFNSNQLGPIGVIRDAQHISPYKSTVSTRNYLFTDLNDLTTDKYANVLSQSDIDSMIDYTDDNGKDYAYSDFPEAFSNYKYLMKIANKNFKQKLANNDPMAQKLNEEFVQFKKEKGVDIYQDALFDVLTNEYKTMDFNKWSELDKNLIQELKNQNPKAIDRYKKITTRSKDDFETYIFGQFILDKQIKENTKLRKDLNFKYISDLLVGFSKSDEWSHQDLFLKNWRMGCPNGGKYGPQLWNIPVLDPKKLFNDDGSLGDAGLYMKKKLDASLDNFENVRIDHALGLIDPYIYDKNSLNGNDFSHFRANNISYMPDIDPDGSYKKVLNKIILPTLAVHGIDKDYPVWEDLCTDTQTFNEIYHEKNHLPGITQLEYMRAENSQDDGDWGLVGSHDSDPATKMIKKDWVKDHDAWNIFYLAGFLNSNPKRAKYRDSFCKQIAENDSDRIKAKFAELFLTCKKIQISFADFFGIDKTYNEGGKENDTNWKLRLNKDYEDSYYKNLSSERPTALNMPEILKIAVQAKADMNALKEAQRTGKEPQENNSPEVENILNNLDKYEKILKE
;
A
#
# COMPACT_ATOMS: atom_id res chain seq x y z
N MET A 1 48.75 -47.45 14.30
CA MET A 1 49.34 -46.11 14.06
C MET A 1 48.25 -45.08 14.27
N LEU A 2 48.36 -44.34 15.37
CA LEU A 2 47.52 -43.18 15.69
C LEU A 2 48.06 -42.00 14.87
N VAL A 3 47.23 -41.38 14.04
CA VAL A 3 47.48 -40.02 13.55
C VAL A 3 46.28 -39.18 13.97
N SER A 4 46.63 -38.11 14.68
CA SER A 4 45.82 -37.24 15.50
C SER A 4 44.72 -36.49 14.74
N LYS A 5 43.53 -36.45 15.37
CA LYS A 5 42.50 -35.43 15.13
C LYS A 5 43.11 -34.03 15.30
N ILE A 6 43.03 -33.21 14.25
CA ILE A 6 43.08 -31.76 14.40
C ILE A 6 41.63 -31.30 14.52
N SER A 7 41.25 -30.89 15.73
CA SER A 7 40.03 -30.14 15.97
C SER A 7 40.23 -28.72 15.47
N ASN A 8 39.59 -28.36 14.36
CA ASN A 8 39.30 -26.95 14.08
C ASN A 8 37.90 -26.64 14.61
N SER A 9 37.85 -26.46 15.93
CA SER A 9 36.83 -25.68 16.61
C SER A 9 37.14 -24.20 16.39
N ASN A 10 36.22 -23.50 15.72
CA ASN A 10 35.78 -22.12 15.96
C ASN A 10 35.27 -21.53 14.65
N ARG A 11 34.12 -22.04 14.19
CA ARG A 11 33.11 -21.15 13.61
C ARG A 11 32.30 -20.67 14.80
N THR A 12 32.60 -19.48 15.30
CA THR A 12 31.60 -18.68 16.00
C THR A 12 30.54 -18.32 14.98
N THR A 13 29.62 -19.26 14.71
CA THR A 13 28.28 -18.89 14.28
C THR A 13 27.77 -17.96 15.35
N VAL A 14 27.70 -16.67 15.03
CA VAL A 14 26.94 -15.71 15.85
C VAL A 14 25.49 -16.19 15.75
N LEU A 15 25.11 -17.04 16.71
CA LEU A 15 23.73 -17.35 17.00
C LEU A 15 23.10 -16.03 17.41
N PHE A 16 21.97 -15.67 16.81
CA PHE A 16 21.13 -14.54 17.24
C PHE A 16 21.24 -14.33 18.76
N GLY A 17 21.93 -13.27 19.17
CA GLY A 17 22.28 -13.07 20.57
C GLY A 17 21.09 -12.56 21.38
N ARG A 18 20.38 -11.56 20.85
CA ARG A 18 19.26 -10.87 21.52
C ARG A 18 18.58 -9.81 20.65
N LYS A 19 17.39 -9.37 21.05
CA LYS A 19 16.77 -8.11 20.61
C LYS A 19 17.40 -6.91 21.36
N LEU A 20 17.05 -5.70 20.93
CA LEU A 20 17.29 -4.49 21.74
C LEU A 20 16.63 -4.65 23.12
N ARG A 21 17.35 -4.22 24.17
CA ARG A 21 16.77 -4.11 25.51
C ARG A 21 15.94 -2.82 25.60
N LYS A 22 15.04 -2.73 26.57
CA LYS A 22 14.20 -1.53 26.75
C LYS A 22 14.98 -0.22 26.90
N ASP A 23 16.12 -0.24 27.58
CA ASP A 23 17.02 0.91 27.70
C ASP A 23 17.64 1.30 26.35
N GLU A 24 17.93 0.31 25.51
CA GLU A 24 18.47 0.51 24.17
C GLU A 24 17.41 0.94 23.16
N GLU A 25 16.16 0.49 23.29
CA GLU A 25 15.06 0.87 22.39
C GLU A 25 14.82 2.39 22.40
N GLN A 26 14.77 2.98 23.59
CA GLN A 26 14.60 4.43 23.73
C GLN A 26 15.82 5.19 23.19
N ASP A 27 17.03 4.80 23.58
CA ASP A 27 18.26 5.44 23.12
C ASP A 27 18.45 5.30 21.60
N TYR A 28 18.12 4.13 21.03
CA TYR A 28 18.11 3.87 19.60
C TYR A 28 17.17 4.81 18.84
N ARG A 29 15.92 4.94 19.29
CA ARG A 29 14.97 5.80 18.58
C ARG A 29 15.30 7.29 18.75
N GLU A 30 15.51 7.74 19.98
CA GLU A 30 15.58 9.17 20.34
C GLU A 30 16.97 9.78 20.10
N ASN A 31 18.05 9.02 20.35
CA ASN A 31 19.42 9.57 20.32
C ASN A 31 20.27 9.07 19.14
N VAL A 32 19.74 8.15 18.33
CA VAL A 32 20.44 7.59 17.17
C VAL A 32 19.70 7.90 15.88
N LEU A 33 18.46 7.41 15.74
CA LEU A 33 17.69 7.61 14.50
C LEU A 33 17.20 9.05 14.34
N GLN A 34 16.59 9.64 15.38
CA GLN A 34 16.02 10.99 15.28
C GLN A 34 17.06 12.08 14.94
N PRO A 35 18.24 12.14 15.57
CA PRO A 35 19.25 13.14 15.19
C PRO A 35 19.79 12.96 13.77
N ALA A 36 19.85 11.72 13.28
CA ALA A 36 20.23 11.44 11.90
C ALA A 36 19.15 11.93 10.93
N PHE A 37 17.87 11.66 11.21
CA PHE A 37 16.74 12.18 10.43
C PHE A 37 16.71 13.71 10.43
N ASP A 38 16.86 14.36 11.59
CA ASP A 38 16.89 15.81 11.72
C ASP A 38 18.04 16.41 10.90
N TYR A 39 19.23 15.82 10.99
CA TYR A 39 20.39 16.26 10.20
C TYR A 39 20.16 16.07 8.70
N LEU A 40 19.52 14.98 8.28
CA LEU A 40 19.19 14.68 6.88
C LEU A 40 18.00 15.49 6.36
N GLY A 41 17.15 16.01 7.24
CA GLY A 41 15.89 16.67 6.89
C GLY A 41 14.78 15.68 6.51
N THR A 42 14.85 14.44 7.04
CA THR A 42 13.82 13.43 6.83
C THR A 42 12.56 13.80 7.61
N GLU A 43 11.44 13.93 6.92
CA GLU A 43 10.14 14.32 7.47
C GLU A 43 9.20 13.11 7.63
N GLU A 44 9.20 12.20 6.67
CA GLU A 44 8.32 11.03 6.64
C GLU A 44 9.07 9.77 6.22
N VAL A 45 8.81 8.66 6.92
CA VAL A 45 9.32 7.33 6.56
C VAL A 45 8.14 6.35 6.65
N ALA A 46 7.65 5.97 5.48
CA ALA A 46 6.51 5.08 5.31
C ALA A 46 6.96 3.64 4.97
N MET A 47 6.37 2.64 5.62
CA MET A 47 6.50 1.26 5.13
C MET A 47 5.41 0.97 4.11
N ILE A 48 5.78 0.45 2.94
CA ILE A 48 4.81 -0.08 1.98
C ILE A 48 4.43 -1.48 2.45
N VAL A 49 3.23 -1.63 2.99
CA VAL A 49 2.69 -2.90 3.50
C VAL A 49 1.18 -2.95 3.25
N HIS A 50 0.77 -3.74 2.26
CA HIS A 50 -0.66 -3.90 1.94
C HIS A 50 -1.38 -4.68 3.05
N GLY A 51 -2.71 -4.52 3.15
CA GLY A 51 -3.46 -5.00 4.31
C GLY A 51 -3.31 -6.49 4.62
N THR A 52 -3.27 -7.36 3.59
CA THR A 52 -3.06 -8.81 3.79
C THR A 52 -1.62 -9.20 4.10
N SER A 53 -0.65 -8.28 3.92
CA SER A 53 0.77 -8.51 4.15
C SER A 53 1.19 -8.39 5.62
N TYR A 54 0.27 -7.99 6.49
CA TYR A 54 0.51 -7.92 7.93
C TYR A 54 0.86 -9.31 8.52
N PRO A 55 1.56 -9.34 9.67
CA PRO A 55 2.10 -10.58 10.23
C PRO A 55 1.10 -11.72 10.43
N GLU A 56 1.57 -12.95 10.26
CA GLU A 56 0.88 -14.15 10.76
C GLU A 56 0.65 -14.11 12.25
N LYS A 57 -0.45 -14.76 12.65
CA LYS A 57 -0.79 -14.99 14.05
C LYS A 57 -0.53 -16.46 14.38
N ALA A 58 -0.34 -16.77 15.66
CA ALA A 58 -0.30 -18.17 16.11
C ALA A 58 -1.60 -18.92 15.78
N GLN A 59 -2.73 -18.19 15.73
CA GLN A 59 -4.03 -18.66 15.27
C GLN A 59 -4.39 -17.89 13.99
N ASP A 60 -3.74 -18.24 12.88
CA ASP A 60 -3.93 -17.55 11.60
C ASP A 60 -5.16 -18.08 10.85
N LEU A 61 -5.85 -17.19 10.15
CA LEU A 61 -7.04 -17.51 9.35
C LEU A 61 -6.79 -17.28 7.85
N GLY A 62 -5.53 -17.37 7.42
CA GLY A 62 -5.10 -17.33 6.03
C GLY A 62 -4.62 -15.96 5.54
N VAL A 63 -4.91 -14.86 6.23
CA VAL A 63 -4.51 -13.50 5.81
C VAL A 63 -4.12 -12.60 6.98
N GLY A 64 -3.23 -11.64 6.71
CA GLY A 64 -2.93 -10.55 7.63
C GLY A 64 -4.06 -9.53 7.70
N SER A 65 -4.04 -8.69 8.73
CA SER A 65 -4.94 -7.54 8.86
C SER A 65 -4.17 -6.29 9.27
N PRO A 66 -4.43 -5.13 8.62
CA PRO A 66 -3.91 -3.83 9.03
C PRO A 66 -4.61 -3.28 10.29
N TYR A 67 -5.53 -4.05 10.89
CA TYR A 67 -6.29 -3.67 12.06
C TYR A 67 -6.17 -4.75 13.15
N GLY A 68 -6.72 -4.46 14.33
CA GLY A 68 -6.71 -5.40 15.45
C GLY A 68 -5.34 -5.64 16.05
N LYS A 69 -5.14 -6.83 16.64
CA LYS A 69 -4.01 -7.12 17.54
C LYS A 69 -2.66 -7.24 16.85
N ALA A 70 -2.62 -7.77 15.61
CA ALA A 70 -1.36 -7.91 14.88
C ALA A 70 -0.80 -6.53 14.52
N ALA A 71 -1.61 -5.66 13.93
CA ALA A 71 -1.24 -4.26 13.67
C ALA A 71 -0.85 -3.51 14.96
N ALA A 72 -1.58 -3.71 16.05
CA ALA A 72 -1.26 -3.07 17.34
C ALA A 72 0.09 -3.47 17.94
N LYS A 73 0.61 -4.65 17.60
CA LYS A 73 1.96 -5.09 17.97
C LYS A 73 3.02 -4.64 16.97
N PHE A 74 2.64 -4.59 15.69
CA PHE A 74 3.56 -4.25 14.61
C PHE A 74 3.93 -2.76 14.60
N ILE A 75 2.97 -1.85 14.83
CA ILE A 75 3.20 -0.40 14.81
C ILE A 75 4.33 0.04 15.77
N PRO A 76 4.38 -0.39 17.05
CA PRO A 76 5.50 -0.06 17.93
C PRO A 76 6.87 -0.51 17.41
N PHE A 77 6.95 -1.65 16.74
CA PHE A 77 8.18 -2.12 16.10
C PHE A 77 8.56 -1.23 14.90
N GLU A 78 7.59 -0.84 14.08
CA GLU A 78 7.80 0.10 12.97
C GLU A 78 8.33 1.44 13.49
N ILE A 79 7.70 1.99 14.54
CA ILE A 79 8.13 3.22 15.21
C ILE A 79 9.55 3.09 15.74
N LEU A 80 9.89 1.99 16.41
CA LEU A 80 11.24 1.76 16.93
C LEU A 80 12.30 1.89 15.82
N HIS A 81 12.01 1.40 14.62
CA HIS A 81 12.94 1.35 13.49
C HIS A 81 12.88 2.53 12.53
N GLY A 82 12.22 3.63 12.90
CA GLY A 82 12.28 4.87 12.14
C GLY A 82 10.98 5.25 11.46
N PHE A 83 10.07 4.30 11.23
CA PHE A 83 8.83 4.53 10.51
C PHE A 83 7.84 5.35 11.34
N ASN A 84 7.04 6.18 10.65
CA ASN A 84 5.96 6.96 11.26
C ASN A 84 4.63 6.80 10.50
N SER A 85 4.64 6.01 9.42
CA SER A 85 3.47 5.76 8.60
C SER A 85 3.56 4.43 7.87
N ASN A 86 2.40 3.92 7.45
CA ASN A 86 2.30 2.82 6.51
C ASN A 86 1.50 3.23 5.27
N GLN A 87 2.05 2.95 4.09
CA GLN A 87 1.27 2.94 2.86
C GLN A 87 0.61 1.59 2.69
N LEU A 88 -0.71 1.59 2.76
CA LEU A 88 -1.55 0.45 2.44
C LEU A 88 -1.80 0.40 0.94
N GLY A 89 -2.31 -0.74 0.47
CA GLY A 89 -2.95 -0.83 -0.85
C GLY A 89 -4.43 -0.48 -0.79
N PRO A 90 -5.15 -0.61 -1.91
CA PRO A 90 -6.59 -0.41 -1.92
C PRO A 90 -7.31 -1.30 -0.90
N ILE A 91 -8.18 -0.70 -0.10
CA ILE A 91 -8.79 -1.31 1.09
C ILE A 91 -10.21 -1.88 0.85
N GLY A 92 -10.66 -1.85 -0.40
CA GLY A 92 -12.01 -2.26 -0.78
C GLY A 92 -12.24 -3.77 -0.75
N VAL A 93 -13.49 -4.19 -0.94
CA VAL A 93 -13.85 -5.61 -1.01
C VAL A 93 -13.30 -6.26 -2.28
N ILE A 94 -12.59 -7.38 -2.10
CA ILE A 94 -12.30 -8.38 -3.13
C ILE A 94 -13.22 -9.60 -2.96
N ARG A 95 -13.62 -10.25 -4.06
CA ARG A 95 -14.64 -11.32 -4.04
C ARG A 95 -14.21 -12.63 -4.70
N ASP A 96 -13.04 -12.63 -5.33
CA ASP A 96 -12.58 -13.73 -6.15
C ASP A 96 -11.27 -14.27 -5.60
N ALA A 97 -11.32 -15.47 -5.03
CA ALA A 97 -10.15 -16.15 -4.48
C ALA A 97 -9.09 -16.49 -5.55
N GLN A 98 -9.46 -16.48 -6.83
CA GLN A 98 -8.55 -16.70 -7.95
C GLN A 98 -7.97 -15.38 -8.49
N HIS A 99 -8.69 -14.27 -8.34
CA HIS A 99 -8.30 -12.95 -8.84
C HIS A 99 -8.29 -11.91 -7.72
N ILE A 100 -7.31 -12.02 -6.83
CA ILE A 100 -7.21 -11.32 -5.53
C ILE A 100 -6.56 -9.92 -5.59
N SER A 101 -6.41 -9.33 -6.77
CA SER A 101 -5.78 -8.01 -6.89
C SER A 101 -6.61 -6.94 -6.14
N PRO A 102 -6.01 -6.16 -5.22
CA PRO A 102 -6.70 -5.10 -4.51
C PRO A 102 -7.15 -3.97 -5.44
N TYR A 103 -6.52 -3.81 -6.60
CA TYR A 103 -6.90 -2.81 -7.62
C TYR A 103 -8.21 -3.13 -8.36
N LYS A 104 -8.88 -4.25 -8.04
CA LYS A 104 -10.23 -4.58 -8.51
C LYS A 104 -11.30 -4.38 -7.42
N SER A 105 -10.91 -3.81 -6.28
CA SER A 105 -11.74 -3.71 -5.10
C SER A 105 -12.77 -2.57 -5.14
N THR A 106 -13.77 -2.65 -4.27
CA THR A 106 -14.87 -1.67 -4.18
C THR A 106 -14.40 -0.31 -3.65
N VAL A 107 -15.13 0.75 -4.01
CA VAL A 107 -14.85 2.11 -3.50
C VAL A 107 -15.30 2.29 -2.05
N SER A 108 -16.56 1.97 -1.76
CA SER A 108 -17.23 2.43 -0.52
C SER A 108 -17.26 1.38 0.60
N THR A 109 -17.19 0.09 0.27
CA THR A 109 -17.16 -1.02 1.25
C THR A 109 -15.73 -1.50 1.45
N ARG A 110 -15.44 -2.13 2.59
CA ARG A 110 -14.08 -2.50 3.02
C ARG A 110 -13.86 -4.00 2.97
N ASN A 111 -12.64 -4.42 2.67
CA ASN A 111 -12.27 -5.83 2.60
C ASN A 111 -12.52 -6.54 3.94
N TYR A 112 -13.56 -7.37 4.03
CA TYR A 112 -13.92 -8.06 5.27
C TYR A 112 -12.83 -9.02 5.76
N LEU A 113 -11.92 -9.43 4.87
CA LEU A 113 -10.72 -10.21 5.20
C LEU A 113 -9.76 -9.47 6.15
N PHE A 114 -9.92 -8.15 6.32
CA PHE A 114 -9.16 -7.37 7.31
C PHE A 114 -9.77 -7.44 8.73
N THR A 115 -10.83 -8.21 8.96
CA THR A 115 -11.42 -8.32 10.29
C THR A 115 -10.56 -9.18 11.22
N ASP A 116 -10.15 -8.67 12.38
CA ASP A 116 -9.59 -9.51 13.43
C ASP A 116 -10.69 -10.32 14.12
N LEU A 117 -10.96 -11.53 13.62
CA LEU A 117 -12.02 -12.39 14.15
C LEU A 117 -11.77 -12.84 15.60
N ASN A 118 -10.52 -12.83 16.07
CA ASN A 118 -10.20 -13.11 17.47
C ASN A 118 -10.75 -12.05 18.43
N ASP A 119 -10.99 -10.81 17.98
CA ASP A 119 -11.56 -9.79 18.85
C ASP A 119 -13.05 -10.01 19.12
N LEU A 120 -13.74 -10.78 18.26
CA LEU A 120 -15.16 -11.10 18.42
C LEU A 120 -15.41 -12.09 19.57
N THR A 121 -14.35 -12.65 20.17
CA THR A 121 -14.40 -13.48 21.37
C THR A 121 -14.32 -12.68 22.67
N THR A 122 -14.40 -11.35 22.60
CA THR A 122 -14.27 -10.45 23.75
C THR A 122 -15.58 -9.71 24.06
N ASP A 123 -15.71 -9.23 25.30
CA ASP A 123 -16.84 -8.42 25.78
C ASP A 123 -17.11 -7.17 24.91
N LYS A 124 -16.04 -6.59 24.36
CA LYS A 124 -16.09 -5.43 23.46
C LYS A 124 -16.95 -5.67 22.22
N TYR A 125 -17.03 -6.92 21.80
CA TYR A 125 -17.81 -7.41 20.67
C TYR A 125 -18.93 -8.36 21.13
N ALA A 126 -19.35 -8.25 22.39
CA ALA A 126 -20.40 -9.05 23.02
C ALA A 126 -20.17 -10.56 23.02
N ASN A 127 -18.92 -11.02 22.84
CA ASN A 127 -18.56 -12.44 22.71
C ASN A 127 -19.44 -13.15 21.67
N VAL A 128 -19.58 -12.55 20.48
CA VAL A 128 -20.39 -13.12 19.39
C VAL A 128 -19.72 -14.33 18.74
N LEU A 129 -18.41 -14.50 18.93
CA LEU A 129 -17.69 -15.75 18.70
C LEU A 129 -17.17 -16.33 20.01
N SER A 130 -17.01 -17.64 20.06
CA SER A 130 -16.26 -18.33 21.11
C SER A 130 -14.85 -18.67 20.62
N GLN A 131 -13.93 -18.92 21.56
CA GLN A 131 -12.60 -19.41 21.20
C GLN A 131 -12.67 -20.74 20.42
N SER A 132 -13.61 -21.63 20.78
CA SER A 132 -13.82 -22.88 20.06
C SER A 132 -14.31 -22.70 18.62
N ASP A 133 -15.05 -21.62 18.32
CA ASP A 133 -15.43 -21.31 16.93
C ASP A 133 -14.18 -20.99 16.11
N ILE A 134 -13.27 -20.17 16.66
CA ILE A 134 -11.99 -19.84 16.00
C ILE A 134 -11.12 -21.08 15.85
N ASP A 135 -10.90 -21.83 16.95
CA ASP A 135 -10.00 -22.98 16.98
C ASP A 135 -10.44 -24.08 15.98
N SER A 136 -11.74 -24.17 15.67
CA SER A 136 -12.28 -25.11 14.69
C SER A 136 -11.93 -24.79 13.22
N MET A 137 -11.45 -23.58 12.95
CA MET A 137 -11.09 -23.08 11.61
C MET A 137 -9.58 -22.98 11.41
N ILE A 138 -8.78 -23.21 12.45
CA ILE A 138 -7.32 -23.12 12.35
C ILE A 138 -6.82 -24.33 11.57
N ASP A 139 -6.33 -24.08 10.36
CA ASP A 139 -5.45 -25.03 9.69
C ASP A 139 -4.02 -24.71 10.10
N TYR A 140 -3.29 -25.72 10.59
CA TYR A 140 -1.92 -25.50 11.04
C TYR A 140 -1.04 -25.29 9.80
N THR A 141 -0.64 -24.05 9.53
CA THR A 141 0.44 -23.78 8.58
C THR A 141 1.76 -24.19 9.24
N ASP A 142 2.46 -25.11 8.60
CA ASP A 142 3.76 -25.60 9.07
C ASP A 142 4.77 -24.45 9.13
N ASP A 143 5.50 -24.39 10.24
CA ASP A 143 6.58 -23.41 10.44
C ASP A 143 7.77 -23.86 9.61
N ASN A 144 7.81 -23.41 8.36
CA ASN A 144 8.88 -23.78 7.45
C ASN A 144 10.23 -23.11 7.81
N GLY A 145 10.32 -22.36 8.91
CA GLY A 145 11.52 -21.64 9.33
C GLY A 145 11.92 -20.49 8.40
N LYS A 146 10.98 -20.02 7.57
CA LYS A 146 11.17 -18.92 6.62
C LYS A 146 10.92 -17.58 7.29
N ASP A 147 11.55 -16.53 6.78
CA ASP A 147 11.41 -15.13 7.18
C ASP A 147 10.20 -14.43 6.54
N TYR A 148 9.36 -15.18 5.82
CA TYR A 148 8.15 -14.70 5.16
C TYR A 148 7.07 -15.78 5.14
N ALA A 149 5.85 -15.39 4.83
CA ALA A 149 4.73 -16.28 4.57
C ALA A 149 3.90 -15.87 3.35
N TYR A 150 2.95 -16.72 2.96
CA TYR A 150 1.98 -16.43 1.91
C TYR A 150 0.57 -16.56 2.46
N SER A 151 -0.28 -15.60 2.10
CA SER A 151 -1.70 -15.62 2.39
C SER A 151 -2.40 -16.78 1.67
N ASP A 152 -3.23 -17.52 2.38
CA ASP A 152 -4.17 -18.49 1.84
C ASP A 152 -5.55 -17.83 1.67
N PHE A 153 -5.75 -17.18 0.53
CA PHE A 153 -7.01 -16.51 0.23
C PHE A 153 -8.20 -17.48 0.13
N PRO A 154 -8.13 -18.63 -0.57
CA PRO A 154 -9.22 -19.60 -0.59
C PRO A 154 -9.72 -19.97 0.82
N GLU A 155 -8.80 -20.29 1.73
CA GLU A 155 -9.13 -20.67 3.10
C GLU A 155 -9.66 -19.47 3.89
N ALA A 156 -9.02 -18.29 3.77
CA ALA A 156 -9.50 -17.06 4.39
C ALA A 156 -10.92 -16.69 3.96
N PHE A 157 -11.23 -16.74 2.67
CA PHE A 157 -12.59 -16.47 2.17
C PHE A 157 -13.62 -17.42 2.78
N SER A 158 -13.29 -18.71 2.91
CA SER A 158 -14.16 -19.71 3.53
C SER A 158 -14.37 -19.42 5.02
N ASN A 159 -13.28 -19.25 5.77
CA ASN A 159 -13.28 -19.07 7.21
C ASN A 159 -13.99 -17.79 7.64
N TYR A 160 -13.70 -16.67 6.98
CA TYR A 160 -14.35 -15.40 7.29
C TYR A 160 -15.85 -15.45 7.00
N LYS A 161 -16.25 -16.06 5.88
CA LYS A 161 -17.68 -16.24 5.55
C LYS A 161 -18.39 -17.10 6.59
N TYR A 162 -17.77 -18.19 7.02
CA TYR A 162 -18.35 -19.10 8.00
C TYR A 162 -18.46 -18.46 9.39
N LEU A 163 -17.35 -17.92 9.91
CA LEU A 163 -17.31 -17.30 11.23
C LEU A 163 -18.20 -16.06 11.32
N MET A 164 -18.27 -15.23 10.28
CA MET A 164 -19.15 -14.07 10.31
C MET A 164 -20.64 -14.45 10.34
N LYS A 165 -21.02 -15.59 9.76
CA LYS A 165 -22.39 -16.14 9.90
C LYS A 165 -22.69 -16.56 11.32
N ILE A 166 -21.75 -17.26 11.98
CA ILE A 166 -21.89 -17.62 13.40
C ILE A 166 -22.01 -16.36 14.26
N ALA A 167 -21.12 -15.39 14.06
CA ALA A 167 -21.12 -14.12 14.78
C ALA A 167 -22.46 -13.39 14.65
N ASN A 168 -22.97 -13.23 13.42
CA ASN A 168 -24.25 -12.56 13.18
C ASN A 168 -25.43 -13.33 13.81
N LYS A 169 -25.43 -14.67 13.73
CA LYS A 169 -26.44 -15.51 14.37
C LYS A 169 -26.44 -15.33 15.90
N ASN A 170 -25.26 -15.42 16.51
CA ASN A 170 -25.08 -15.28 17.96
C ASN A 170 -25.45 -13.86 18.43
N PHE A 171 -25.08 -12.84 17.65
CA PHE A 171 -25.48 -11.46 17.90
C PHE A 171 -27.00 -11.30 17.94
N LYS A 172 -27.73 -11.80 16.93
CA LYS A 172 -29.21 -11.77 16.90
C LYS A 172 -29.83 -12.52 18.08
N GLN A 173 -29.29 -13.68 18.45
CA GLN A 173 -29.77 -14.46 19.61
C GLN A 173 -29.55 -13.71 20.92
N LYS A 174 -28.37 -13.11 21.10
CA LYS A 174 -28.05 -12.28 22.27
C LYS A 174 -28.97 -11.06 22.37
N LEU A 175 -29.29 -10.41 21.25
CA LEU A 175 -30.30 -9.34 21.23
C LEU A 175 -31.68 -9.82 21.64
N ALA A 176 -32.13 -10.98 21.14
CA ALA A 176 -33.42 -11.56 21.54
C ALA A 176 -33.47 -11.90 23.05
N ASN A 177 -32.32 -12.21 23.64
CA ASN A 177 -32.18 -12.49 25.08
C ASN A 177 -31.91 -11.25 25.94
N ASN A 178 -31.92 -10.04 25.37
CA ASN A 178 -31.61 -8.78 26.06
C ASN A 178 -30.21 -8.75 26.70
N ASP A 179 -29.21 -9.36 26.05
CA ASP A 179 -27.81 -9.26 26.46
C ASP A 179 -27.34 -7.79 26.42
N PRO A 180 -26.88 -7.19 27.54
CA PRO A 180 -26.53 -5.77 27.60
C PRO A 180 -25.37 -5.39 26.66
N MET A 181 -24.41 -6.28 26.44
CA MET A 181 -23.27 -6.01 25.56
C MET A 181 -23.72 -6.03 24.10
N ALA A 182 -24.60 -6.97 23.72
CA ALA A 182 -25.17 -7.01 22.38
C ALA A 182 -26.06 -5.79 22.11
N GLN A 183 -26.82 -5.30 23.10
CA GLN A 183 -27.63 -4.08 22.96
C GLN A 183 -26.74 -2.87 22.66
N LYS A 184 -25.64 -2.69 23.39
CA LYS A 184 -24.66 -1.62 23.13
C LYS A 184 -24.04 -1.75 21.74
N LEU A 185 -23.62 -2.96 21.36
CA LEU A 185 -23.07 -3.20 20.02
C LEU A 185 -24.12 -2.92 18.92
N ASN A 186 -25.39 -3.15 19.18
CA ASN A 186 -26.49 -2.85 18.26
C ASN A 186 -26.76 -1.35 18.11
N GLU A 187 -26.55 -0.53 19.14
CA GLU A 187 -26.60 0.92 19.02
C GLU A 187 -25.55 1.42 18.02
N GLU A 188 -24.32 0.92 18.13
CA GLU A 188 -23.24 1.21 17.18
C GLU A 188 -23.59 0.70 15.77
N PHE A 189 -24.18 -0.49 15.66
CA PHE A 189 -24.59 -1.06 14.37
C PHE A 189 -25.71 -0.26 13.69
N VAL A 190 -26.69 0.23 14.46
CA VAL A 190 -27.75 1.11 13.94
C VAL A 190 -27.17 2.41 13.43
N GLN A 191 -26.23 3.00 14.16
CA GLN A 191 -25.54 4.22 13.75
C GLN A 191 -24.69 4.00 12.48
N PHE A 192 -23.96 2.90 12.40
CA PHE A 192 -23.20 2.50 11.21
C PHE A 192 -24.08 2.43 9.95
N LYS A 193 -25.25 1.77 10.03
CA LYS A 193 -26.17 1.67 8.89
C LYS A 193 -26.68 3.03 8.43
N LYS A 194 -26.88 3.97 9.36
CA LYS A 194 -27.28 5.35 9.06
C LYS A 194 -26.14 6.10 8.37
N GLU A 195 -24.90 5.94 8.85
CA GLU A 195 -23.70 6.58 8.29
C GLU A 195 -23.39 6.12 6.87
N LYS A 196 -23.38 4.80 6.63
CA LYS A 196 -22.98 4.26 5.32
C LYS A 196 -24.09 4.27 4.27
N GLY A 197 -25.36 4.39 4.69
CA GLY A 197 -26.48 4.60 3.78
C GLY A 197 -26.68 3.48 2.77
N VAL A 198 -27.08 3.84 1.54
CA VAL A 198 -27.55 2.89 0.52
C VAL A 198 -26.45 1.97 -0.03
N ASP A 199 -25.19 2.39 -0.01
CA ASP A 199 -24.09 1.69 -0.68
C ASP A 199 -23.88 0.28 -0.13
N ILE A 200 -23.95 0.12 1.19
CA ILE A 200 -23.74 -1.18 1.83
C ILE A 200 -24.81 -2.18 1.42
N TYR A 201 -26.04 -1.71 1.18
CA TYR A 201 -27.17 -2.55 0.80
C TYR A 201 -27.09 -2.94 -0.68
N GLN A 202 -26.65 -2.02 -1.54
CA GLN A 202 -26.41 -2.31 -2.95
C GLN A 202 -25.26 -3.32 -3.11
N ASP A 203 -24.19 -3.13 -2.35
CA ASP A 203 -23.03 -4.01 -2.42
C ASP A 203 -23.31 -5.39 -1.80
N ALA A 204 -24.11 -5.47 -0.73
CA ALA A 204 -24.65 -6.73 -0.20
C ALA A 204 -25.54 -7.45 -1.22
N LEU A 205 -26.35 -6.70 -1.98
CA LEU A 205 -27.21 -7.25 -3.03
C LEU A 205 -26.37 -7.79 -4.20
N PHE A 206 -25.32 -7.07 -4.59
CA PHE A 206 -24.37 -7.52 -5.60
C PHE A 206 -23.66 -8.81 -5.18
N ASP A 207 -23.27 -8.92 -3.90
CA ASP A 207 -22.65 -10.14 -3.35
C ASP A 207 -23.59 -11.35 -3.43
N VAL A 208 -24.86 -11.19 -3.03
CA VAL A 208 -25.88 -12.24 -3.13
C VAL A 208 -26.13 -12.64 -4.59
N LEU A 209 -26.24 -11.68 -5.50
CA LEU A 209 -26.48 -11.96 -6.93
C LEU A 209 -25.28 -12.63 -7.58
N THR A 210 -24.06 -12.22 -7.26
CA THR A 210 -22.84 -12.87 -7.74
C THR A 210 -22.82 -14.35 -7.33
N ASN A 211 -23.24 -14.66 -6.10
CA ASN A 211 -23.38 -16.03 -5.62
C ASN A 211 -24.52 -16.81 -6.32
N GLU A 212 -25.62 -16.16 -6.69
CA GLU A 212 -26.73 -16.76 -7.45
C GLU A 212 -26.31 -17.11 -8.88
N TYR A 213 -25.62 -16.20 -9.58
CA TYR A 213 -25.22 -16.36 -10.99
C TYR A 213 -23.85 -17.03 -11.18
N LYS A 214 -23.07 -17.22 -10.11
CA LYS A 214 -21.69 -17.75 -10.14
C LYS A 214 -20.73 -16.91 -11.01
N THR A 215 -21.00 -15.62 -11.14
CA THR A 215 -20.15 -14.69 -11.88
C THR A 215 -20.42 -13.25 -11.46
N MET A 216 -19.34 -12.45 -11.37
CA MET A 216 -19.42 -10.99 -11.18
C MET A 216 -19.72 -10.24 -12.48
N ASP A 217 -19.70 -10.92 -13.63
CA ASP A 217 -20.08 -10.31 -14.90
C ASP A 217 -21.60 -10.17 -14.99
N PHE A 218 -22.09 -9.04 -14.49
CA PHE A 218 -23.51 -8.72 -14.45
C PHE A 218 -24.16 -8.63 -15.84
N ASN A 219 -23.39 -8.62 -16.94
CA ASN A 219 -23.94 -8.73 -18.29
C ASN A 219 -24.48 -10.13 -18.61
N LYS A 220 -24.10 -11.14 -17.81
CA LYS A 220 -24.63 -12.51 -17.89
C LYS A 220 -25.86 -12.72 -17.00
N TRP A 221 -26.26 -11.72 -16.23
CA TRP A 221 -27.44 -11.80 -15.37
C TRP A 221 -28.72 -11.57 -16.18
N SER A 222 -29.88 -11.88 -15.59
CA SER A 222 -31.17 -11.52 -16.22
C SER A 222 -31.27 -10.01 -16.40
N GLU A 223 -32.05 -9.56 -17.40
CA GLU A 223 -32.19 -8.13 -17.70
C GLU A 223 -32.66 -7.31 -16.49
N LEU A 224 -33.53 -7.90 -15.64
CA LEU A 224 -33.98 -7.24 -14.41
C LEU A 224 -32.85 -7.13 -13.37
N ASP A 225 -32.09 -8.20 -13.13
CA ASP A 225 -31.02 -8.18 -12.12
C ASP A 225 -29.81 -7.35 -12.57
N LYS A 226 -29.52 -7.37 -13.88
CA LYS A 226 -28.53 -6.52 -14.52
C LYS A 226 -28.80 -5.04 -14.26
N ASN A 227 -30.06 -4.60 -14.32
CA ASN A 227 -30.45 -3.20 -14.16
C ASN A 227 -31.14 -2.91 -12.82
N LEU A 228 -31.04 -3.81 -11.84
CA LEU A 228 -31.92 -3.82 -10.66
C LEU A 228 -31.88 -2.50 -9.88
N ILE A 229 -30.69 -1.93 -9.69
CA ILE A 229 -30.53 -0.67 -8.95
C ILE A 229 -31.21 0.49 -9.69
N GLN A 230 -31.06 0.58 -11.01
CA GLN A 230 -31.71 1.61 -11.81
C GLN A 230 -33.23 1.45 -11.80
N GLU A 231 -33.72 0.22 -11.92
CA GLU A 231 -35.15 -0.08 -11.88
C GLU A 231 -35.76 0.19 -10.49
N LEU A 232 -35.00 -0.01 -9.41
CA LEU A 232 -35.39 0.39 -8.06
C LEU A 232 -35.47 1.91 -7.91
N LYS A 233 -34.50 2.67 -8.44
CA LYS A 233 -34.55 4.14 -8.48
C LYS A 233 -35.79 4.64 -9.24
N ASN A 234 -36.15 3.94 -10.31
CA ASN A 234 -37.35 4.22 -11.13
C ASN A 234 -38.66 3.72 -10.50
N GLN A 235 -38.64 3.20 -9.26
CA GLN A 235 -39.80 2.66 -8.55
C GLN A 235 -40.53 1.54 -9.31
N ASN A 236 -39.82 0.75 -10.13
CA ASN A 236 -40.43 -0.34 -10.89
C ASN A 236 -40.97 -1.44 -9.93
N PRO A 237 -42.28 -1.76 -9.96
CA PRO A 237 -42.87 -2.76 -9.07
C PRO A 237 -42.19 -4.13 -9.16
N LYS A 238 -41.78 -4.57 -10.37
CA LYS A 238 -41.08 -5.85 -10.56
C LYS A 238 -39.71 -5.86 -9.88
N ALA A 239 -38.99 -4.73 -9.93
CA ALA A 239 -37.70 -4.59 -9.27
C ALA A 239 -37.84 -4.58 -7.74
N ILE A 240 -38.87 -3.89 -7.22
CA ILE A 240 -39.19 -3.89 -5.79
C ILE A 240 -39.53 -5.29 -5.30
N ASP A 241 -40.36 -6.04 -6.03
CA ASP A 241 -40.69 -7.42 -5.70
C ASP A 241 -39.47 -8.35 -5.81
N ARG A 242 -38.62 -8.14 -6.84
CA ARG A 242 -37.38 -8.89 -6.99
C ARG A 242 -36.42 -8.62 -5.83
N TYR A 243 -36.25 -7.36 -5.43
CA TYR A 243 -35.44 -6.98 -4.27
C TYR A 243 -35.96 -7.63 -2.98
N LYS A 244 -37.26 -7.56 -2.70
CA LYS A 244 -37.90 -8.22 -1.55
C LYS A 244 -37.68 -9.74 -1.59
N LYS A 245 -37.82 -10.35 -2.76
CA LYS A 245 -37.60 -11.80 -2.95
C LYS A 245 -36.16 -12.18 -2.66
N ILE A 246 -35.18 -11.43 -3.16
CA ILE A 246 -33.75 -11.71 -2.94
C ILE A 246 -33.43 -11.54 -1.44
N THR A 247 -33.78 -10.41 -0.85
CA THR A 247 -33.48 -10.08 0.55
C THR A 247 -34.24 -10.97 1.54
N THR A 248 -35.37 -11.57 1.16
CA THR A 248 -36.05 -12.58 1.97
C THR A 248 -35.41 -13.97 1.82
N ARG A 249 -35.15 -14.41 0.58
CA ARG A 249 -34.59 -15.75 0.31
C ARG A 249 -33.16 -15.89 0.81
N SER A 250 -32.36 -14.84 0.69
CA SER A 250 -30.94 -14.79 1.06
C SER A 250 -30.72 -13.87 2.26
N LYS A 251 -31.72 -13.77 3.15
CA LYS A 251 -31.71 -12.85 4.29
C LYS A 251 -30.46 -12.99 5.15
N ASP A 252 -30.08 -14.22 5.47
CA ASP A 252 -28.93 -14.47 6.33
C ASP A 252 -27.62 -14.02 5.69
N ASP A 253 -27.39 -14.29 4.40
CA ASP A 253 -26.20 -13.83 3.68
C ASP A 253 -26.16 -12.30 3.57
N PHE A 254 -27.30 -11.70 3.19
CA PHE A 254 -27.44 -10.25 3.04
C PHE A 254 -27.19 -9.50 4.35
N GLU A 255 -27.81 -9.94 5.46
CA GLU A 255 -27.62 -9.32 6.76
C GLU A 255 -26.22 -9.60 7.35
N THR A 256 -25.63 -10.76 7.05
CA THR A 256 -24.26 -11.09 7.49
C THR A 256 -23.22 -10.23 6.80
N TYR A 257 -23.41 -9.92 5.51
CA TYR A 257 -22.56 -8.98 4.78
C TYR A 257 -22.53 -7.61 5.47
N ILE A 258 -23.71 -7.06 5.77
CA ILE A 258 -23.86 -5.75 6.40
C ILE A 258 -23.28 -5.74 7.82
N PHE A 259 -23.50 -6.81 8.58
CA PHE A 259 -22.90 -6.97 9.91
C PHE A 259 -21.37 -7.06 9.85
N GLY A 260 -20.80 -7.79 8.88
CA GLY A 260 -19.35 -7.86 8.68
C GLY A 260 -18.72 -6.51 8.35
N GLN A 261 -19.36 -5.71 7.50
CA GLN A 261 -18.90 -4.33 7.21
C GLN A 261 -18.91 -3.46 8.47
N PHE A 262 -19.92 -3.60 9.33
CA PHE A 262 -19.97 -2.90 10.62
C PHE A 262 -18.83 -3.29 11.57
N ILE A 263 -18.60 -4.59 11.74
CA ILE A 263 -17.53 -5.10 12.61
C ILE A 263 -16.17 -4.54 12.16
N LEU A 264 -15.91 -4.55 10.85
CA LEU A 264 -14.69 -3.99 10.31
C LEU A 264 -14.58 -2.47 10.50
N ASP A 265 -15.66 -1.71 10.25
CA ASP A 265 -15.68 -0.25 10.48
C ASP A 265 -15.36 0.10 11.94
N LYS A 266 -15.90 -0.69 12.89
CA LYS A 266 -15.57 -0.58 14.31
C LYS A 266 -14.09 -0.81 14.58
N GLN A 267 -13.48 -1.85 14.00
CA GLN A 267 -12.04 -2.12 14.14
C GLN A 267 -11.15 -1.05 13.50
N ILE A 268 -11.57 -0.49 12.36
CA ILE A 268 -10.89 0.64 11.71
C ILE A 268 -10.87 1.86 12.64
N LYS A 269 -12.01 2.23 13.22
CA LYS A 269 -12.12 3.35 14.18
C LYS A 269 -11.24 3.12 15.42
N GLU A 270 -11.15 1.89 15.90
CA GLU A 270 -10.30 1.51 17.03
C GLU A 270 -8.81 1.59 16.71
N ASN A 271 -8.40 1.08 15.55
CA ASN A 271 -7.03 1.21 15.03
C ASN A 271 -6.66 2.67 14.81
N THR A 272 -7.58 3.48 14.29
CA THR A 272 -7.38 4.93 14.09
C THR A 272 -7.12 5.65 15.39
N LYS A 273 -7.85 5.29 16.47
CA LYS A 273 -7.58 5.83 17.79
C LYS A 273 -6.18 5.42 18.29
N LEU A 274 -5.84 4.13 18.22
CA LEU A 274 -4.52 3.64 18.61
C LEU A 274 -3.39 4.38 17.87
N ARG A 275 -3.53 4.54 16.56
CA ARG A 275 -2.57 5.22 15.71
C ARG A 275 -2.40 6.69 16.07
N LYS A 276 -3.48 7.40 16.37
CA LYS A 276 -3.43 8.79 16.87
C LYS A 276 -2.68 8.89 18.20
N ASP A 277 -2.91 7.95 19.13
CA ASP A 277 -2.21 7.90 20.42
C ASP A 277 -0.70 7.64 20.25
N LEU A 278 -0.30 6.95 19.17
CA LEU A 278 1.10 6.64 18.84
C LEU A 278 1.74 7.62 17.83
N ASN A 279 1.00 8.63 17.36
CA ASN A 279 1.39 9.52 16.27
C ASN A 279 1.85 8.76 15.00
N PHE A 280 1.12 7.70 14.63
CA PHE A 280 1.40 6.86 13.47
C PHE A 280 0.32 7.02 12.42
N LYS A 281 0.68 7.19 11.15
CA LYS A 281 -0.28 7.50 10.07
C LYS A 281 -0.52 6.31 9.16
N TYR A 282 -1.73 6.16 8.65
CA TYR A 282 -1.96 5.31 7.48
C TYR A 282 -2.22 6.15 6.24
N ILE A 283 -1.49 5.82 5.17
CA ILE A 283 -1.69 6.33 3.82
C ILE A 283 -2.52 5.29 3.09
N SER A 284 -3.79 5.62 2.81
CA SER A 284 -4.67 4.79 1.98
C SER A 284 -4.25 4.82 0.51
N ASP A 285 -4.90 4.04 -0.35
CA ASP A 285 -4.64 4.06 -1.79
C ASP A 285 -5.94 4.28 -2.56
N LEU A 286 -6.05 5.46 -3.20
CA LEU A 286 -7.11 5.80 -4.14
C LEU A 286 -6.81 5.10 -5.46
N LEU A 287 -7.34 3.88 -5.62
CA LEU A 287 -7.25 3.15 -6.88
C LEU A 287 -7.68 4.02 -8.07
N VAL A 288 -7.06 3.88 -9.24
CA VAL A 288 -7.50 4.59 -10.44
C VAL A 288 -8.90 4.17 -10.88
N GLY A 289 -9.25 2.91 -10.68
CA GLY A 289 -10.46 2.29 -11.23
C GLY A 289 -11.70 2.26 -10.33
N PHE A 290 -12.57 1.31 -10.65
CA PHE A 290 -13.82 1.00 -9.96
C PHE A 290 -14.08 -0.52 -10.07
N SER A 291 -14.71 -1.12 -9.06
CA SER A 291 -15.07 -2.54 -9.11
C SER A 291 -16.28 -2.81 -10.02
N LYS A 292 -16.57 -4.10 -10.24
CA LYS A 292 -17.81 -4.52 -10.91
C LYS A 292 -19.08 -4.18 -10.15
N SER A 293 -19.01 -4.13 -8.81
CA SER A 293 -20.15 -3.72 -7.98
C SER A 293 -20.42 -2.22 -8.14
N ASP A 294 -19.36 -1.41 -8.17
CA ASP A 294 -19.45 0.03 -8.43
C ASP A 294 -20.03 0.28 -9.83
N GLU A 295 -19.54 -0.44 -10.85
CA GLU A 295 -20.06 -0.37 -12.23
C GLU A 295 -21.55 -0.74 -12.28
N TRP A 296 -21.96 -1.85 -11.65
CA TRP A 296 -23.33 -2.34 -11.68
C TRP A 296 -24.33 -1.41 -10.99
N SER A 297 -23.94 -0.83 -9.84
CA SER A 297 -24.81 0.05 -9.03
C SER A 297 -24.94 1.47 -9.60
N HIS A 298 -23.97 1.90 -10.42
CA HIS A 298 -23.88 3.24 -10.99
C HIS A 298 -23.69 3.23 -12.51
N GLN A 299 -24.30 2.28 -13.22
CA GLN A 299 -24.11 2.08 -14.66
C GLN A 299 -24.30 3.36 -15.48
N ASP A 300 -25.22 4.23 -15.07
CA ASP A 300 -25.52 5.49 -15.74
C ASP A 300 -24.37 6.51 -15.63
N LEU A 301 -23.47 6.38 -14.66
CA LEU A 301 -22.34 7.31 -14.47
C LEU A 301 -21.13 6.99 -15.35
N PHE A 302 -21.11 5.84 -16.04
CA PHE A 302 -19.97 5.38 -16.82
C PHE A 302 -20.22 5.43 -18.33
N LEU A 303 -19.15 5.67 -19.10
CA LEU A 303 -19.18 5.56 -20.55
C LEU A 303 -19.49 4.12 -20.98
N LYS A 304 -20.50 3.98 -21.84
CA LYS A 304 -20.82 2.69 -22.45
C LYS A 304 -19.71 2.25 -23.40
N ASN A 305 -19.26 1.00 -23.26
CA ASN A 305 -18.22 0.33 -24.07
C ASN A 305 -16.77 0.83 -23.88
N TRP A 306 -16.56 2.01 -23.29
CA TRP A 306 -15.21 2.53 -23.05
C TRP A 306 -14.60 1.93 -21.78
N ARG A 307 -13.30 1.70 -21.84
CA ARG A 307 -12.48 1.19 -20.75
C ARG A 307 -11.17 1.95 -20.64
N MET A 308 -10.64 2.05 -19.43
CA MET A 308 -9.32 2.62 -19.19
C MET A 308 -8.23 1.55 -19.35
N GLY A 309 -7.07 1.97 -19.83
CA GLY A 309 -5.84 1.20 -19.87
C GLY A 309 -4.63 2.11 -19.91
N CYS A 310 -3.51 1.58 -20.38
CA CYS A 310 -2.28 2.33 -20.64
C CYS A 310 -1.84 2.07 -22.09
N PRO A 311 -1.30 3.07 -22.82
CA PRO A 311 -0.83 2.88 -24.19
C PRO A 311 0.31 1.85 -24.31
N ASN A 312 1.07 1.64 -23.23
CA ASN A 312 2.23 0.73 -23.18
C ASN A 312 2.12 -0.25 -22.00
N GLY A 313 3.05 -1.20 -21.91
CA GLY A 313 3.18 -2.12 -20.76
C GLY A 313 2.41 -3.44 -20.88
N GLY A 314 1.62 -3.63 -21.93
CA GLY A 314 1.01 -4.92 -22.26
C GLY A 314 1.96 -5.83 -23.05
N LYS A 315 1.72 -7.15 -23.01
CA LYS A 315 2.55 -8.17 -23.70
C LYS A 315 2.70 -7.92 -25.20
N TYR A 316 1.68 -7.35 -25.84
CA TYR A 316 1.61 -7.12 -27.29
C TYR A 316 1.30 -5.65 -27.65
N GLY A 317 1.49 -4.71 -26.73
CA GLY A 317 1.16 -3.29 -26.93
C GLY A 317 0.52 -2.67 -25.69
N PRO A 318 -0.69 -2.11 -25.79
CA PRO A 318 -1.35 -1.44 -24.67
C PRO A 318 -1.70 -2.41 -23.54
N GLN A 319 -1.68 -1.91 -22.31
CA GLN A 319 -2.17 -2.65 -21.15
C GLN A 319 -3.67 -2.38 -20.97
N LEU A 320 -4.49 -3.44 -21.09
CA LEU A 320 -5.94 -3.33 -21.08
C LEU A 320 -6.51 -3.65 -19.69
N TRP A 321 -6.67 -2.64 -18.83
CA TRP A 321 -7.11 -2.84 -17.44
C TRP A 321 -8.59 -3.17 -17.30
N ASN A 322 -9.41 -2.94 -18.34
CA ASN A 322 -10.86 -3.18 -18.33
C ASN A 322 -11.61 -2.46 -17.19
N ILE A 323 -11.13 -1.28 -16.83
CA ILE A 323 -11.71 -0.39 -15.82
C ILE A 323 -12.79 0.48 -16.48
N PRO A 324 -14.00 0.63 -15.89
CA PRO A 324 -15.01 1.54 -16.42
C PRO A 324 -14.58 3.01 -16.25
N VAL A 325 -14.92 3.86 -17.22
CA VAL A 325 -14.54 5.28 -17.25
C VAL A 325 -15.78 6.12 -16.95
N LEU A 326 -15.68 7.11 -16.05
CA LEU A 326 -16.81 8.02 -15.78
C LEU A 326 -17.16 8.81 -17.04
N ASP A 327 -18.44 9.06 -17.24
CA ASP A 327 -18.91 9.88 -18.36
C ASP A 327 -18.47 11.34 -18.16
N PRO A 328 -17.59 11.89 -19.03
CA PRO A 328 -17.13 13.27 -18.91
C PRO A 328 -18.27 14.29 -18.96
N LYS A 329 -19.39 13.96 -19.61
CA LYS A 329 -20.59 14.82 -19.70
C LYS A 329 -21.37 14.88 -18.40
N LYS A 330 -21.05 14.02 -17.43
CA LYS A 330 -21.68 13.94 -16.11
C LYS A 330 -20.75 14.37 -14.98
N LEU A 331 -19.52 14.79 -15.29
CA LEU A 331 -18.57 15.28 -14.28
C LEU A 331 -18.97 16.65 -13.74
N PHE A 332 -19.49 17.52 -14.62
CA PHE A 332 -19.90 18.88 -14.29
C PHE A 332 -21.26 19.21 -14.92
N ASN A 333 -22.04 20.03 -14.24
CA ASN A 333 -23.25 20.65 -14.80
C ASN A 333 -22.87 21.89 -15.62
N ASP A 334 -23.81 22.41 -16.42
CA ASP A 334 -23.62 23.60 -17.26
C ASP A 334 -23.20 24.85 -16.45
N ASP A 335 -23.61 24.94 -15.18
CA ASP A 335 -23.24 26.04 -14.27
C ASP A 335 -21.85 25.87 -13.63
N GLY A 336 -21.15 24.77 -13.94
CA GLY A 336 -19.84 24.43 -13.41
C GLY A 336 -19.85 23.74 -12.05
N SER A 337 -21.02 23.47 -11.45
CA SER A 337 -21.11 22.62 -10.25
C SER A 337 -20.80 21.16 -10.60
N LEU A 338 -20.55 20.33 -9.58
CA LEU A 338 -20.35 18.89 -9.80
C LEU A 338 -21.65 18.24 -10.31
N GLY A 339 -21.54 17.49 -11.41
CA GLY A 339 -22.57 16.57 -11.86
C GLY A 339 -22.50 15.23 -11.11
N ASP A 340 -23.40 14.30 -11.41
CA ASP A 340 -23.51 13.04 -10.66
C ASP A 340 -22.22 12.20 -10.69
N ALA A 341 -21.50 12.16 -11.82
CA ALA A 341 -20.22 11.46 -11.90
C ALA A 341 -19.11 12.22 -11.13
N GLY A 342 -19.16 13.56 -11.11
CA GLY A 342 -18.23 14.38 -10.33
C GLY A 342 -18.43 14.21 -8.82
N LEU A 343 -19.69 14.15 -8.38
CA LEU A 343 -20.06 13.83 -6.99
C LEU A 343 -19.60 12.42 -6.61
N TYR A 344 -19.70 11.46 -7.53
CA TYR A 344 -19.22 10.10 -7.30
C TYR A 344 -17.69 10.02 -7.20
N MET A 345 -16.95 10.76 -8.04
CA MET A 345 -15.49 10.89 -7.91
C MET A 345 -15.09 11.53 -6.57
N LYS A 346 -15.80 12.59 -6.14
CA LYS A 346 -15.60 13.19 -4.82
C LYS A 346 -15.81 12.15 -3.71
N LYS A 347 -16.93 11.43 -3.75
CA LYS A 347 -17.27 10.38 -2.79
C LYS A 347 -16.21 9.27 -2.74
N LYS A 348 -15.62 8.92 -3.89
CA LYS A 348 -14.53 7.95 -3.96
C LYS A 348 -13.31 8.39 -3.15
N LEU A 349 -12.90 9.65 -3.27
CA LEU A 349 -11.82 10.22 -2.48
C LEU A 349 -12.19 10.39 -1.00
N ASP A 350 -13.42 10.83 -0.70
CA ASP A 350 -13.91 10.86 0.68
C ASP A 350 -13.85 9.46 1.32
N ALA A 351 -14.18 8.42 0.55
CA ALA A 351 -14.11 7.04 1.01
C ALA A 351 -12.66 6.58 1.22
N SER A 352 -11.68 6.94 0.38
CA SER A 352 -10.28 6.55 0.66
C SER A 352 -9.73 7.23 1.92
N LEU A 353 -10.20 8.44 2.24
CA LEU A 353 -9.77 9.21 3.40
C LEU A 353 -10.52 8.89 4.70
N ASP A 354 -11.62 8.13 4.64
CA ASP A 354 -12.42 7.78 5.83
C ASP A 354 -11.62 6.93 6.83
N ASN A 355 -11.09 7.60 7.86
CA ASN A 355 -10.20 7.09 8.92
C ASN A 355 -8.71 6.94 8.56
N PHE A 356 -8.25 7.64 7.52
CA PHE A 356 -6.85 7.65 7.09
C PHE A 356 -6.31 9.08 7.03
N GLU A 357 -5.06 9.29 7.44
CA GLU A 357 -4.47 10.64 7.54
C GLU A 357 -3.90 11.13 6.20
N ASN A 358 -3.66 10.22 5.26
CA ASN A 358 -3.20 10.56 3.93
C ASN A 358 -3.69 9.55 2.88
N VAL A 359 -3.39 9.82 1.61
CA VAL A 359 -3.76 9.00 0.47
C VAL A 359 -2.65 8.96 -0.57
N ARG A 360 -2.43 7.79 -1.15
CA ARG A 360 -1.74 7.59 -2.44
C ARG A 360 -2.76 7.76 -3.54
N ILE A 361 -2.44 8.58 -4.52
CA ILE A 361 -3.26 8.77 -5.72
C ILE A 361 -2.66 7.91 -6.83
N ASP A 362 -3.28 6.75 -7.06
CA ASP A 362 -2.88 5.81 -8.11
C ASP A 362 -3.17 6.40 -9.49
N HIS A 363 -2.20 6.32 -10.39
CA HIS A 363 -2.27 6.78 -11.77
C HIS A 363 -2.84 8.19 -11.89
N ALA A 364 -2.12 9.20 -11.37
CA ALA A 364 -2.57 10.59 -11.36
C ALA A 364 -2.98 11.09 -12.75
N LEU A 365 -2.32 10.60 -13.82
CA LEU A 365 -2.71 10.86 -15.21
C LEU A 365 -4.17 10.47 -15.49
N GLY A 366 -4.65 9.36 -14.93
CA GLY A 366 -6.02 8.88 -15.09
C GLY A 366 -7.09 9.85 -14.58
N LEU A 367 -6.72 10.78 -13.70
CA LEU A 367 -7.61 11.83 -13.21
C LEU A 367 -7.69 13.04 -14.14
N ILE A 368 -6.72 13.24 -15.04
CA ILE A 368 -6.59 14.46 -15.87
C ILE A 368 -6.75 14.16 -17.36
N ASP A 369 -6.10 13.10 -17.82
CA ASP A 369 -6.01 12.75 -19.24
C ASP A 369 -5.94 11.22 -19.44
N PRO A 370 -6.91 10.44 -18.91
CA PRO A 370 -6.88 8.98 -18.97
C PRO A 370 -6.77 8.45 -20.40
N TYR A 371 -5.96 7.40 -20.58
CA TYR A 371 -5.95 6.60 -21.81
C TYR A 371 -7.13 5.63 -21.83
N ILE A 372 -8.02 5.80 -22.80
CA ILE A 372 -9.25 5.03 -22.92
C ILE A 372 -9.34 4.32 -24.27
N TYR A 373 -10.03 3.19 -24.28
CA TYR A 373 -10.26 2.38 -25.48
C TYR A 373 -11.70 1.90 -25.59
N ASP A 374 -12.20 1.77 -26.81
CA ASP A 374 -13.49 1.13 -27.08
C ASP A 374 -13.30 -0.38 -27.05
N LYS A 375 -13.90 -1.06 -26.07
CA LYS A 375 -13.77 -2.51 -25.91
C LYS A 375 -14.33 -3.29 -27.10
N ASN A 376 -15.23 -2.71 -27.89
CA ASN A 376 -15.80 -3.36 -29.07
C ASN A 376 -14.89 -3.26 -30.30
N SER A 377 -13.83 -2.43 -30.24
CA SER A 377 -12.80 -2.36 -31.28
C SER A 377 -11.72 -3.44 -31.14
N LEU A 378 -11.75 -4.21 -30.05
CA LEU A 378 -10.82 -5.30 -29.79
C LEU A 378 -11.22 -6.56 -30.55
N ASN A 379 -10.26 -7.16 -31.26
CA ASN A 379 -10.41 -8.46 -31.88
C ASN A 379 -9.25 -9.40 -31.46
N GLY A 380 -9.36 -9.97 -30.26
CA GLY A 380 -8.26 -10.75 -29.67
C GLY A 380 -7.01 -9.89 -29.46
N ASN A 381 -5.88 -10.29 -30.05
CA ASN A 381 -4.61 -9.54 -30.01
C ASN A 381 -4.39 -8.67 -31.26
N ASP A 382 -5.39 -8.53 -32.14
CA ASP A 382 -5.31 -7.65 -33.31
C ASP A 382 -5.73 -6.22 -32.94
N PHE A 383 -4.76 -5.30 -33.05
CA PHE A 383 -4.94 -3.88 -32.76
C PHE A 383 -5.10 -3.01 -34.02
N SER A 384 -5.24 -3.59 -35.21
CA SER A 384 -5.35 -2.85 -36.48
C SER A 384 -6.55 -1.90 -36.57
N HIS A 385 -7.64 -2.22 -35.87
CA HIS A 385 -8.84 -1.37 -35.75
C HIS A 385 -9.05 -0.84 -34.33
N PHE A 386 -8.02 -0.93 -33.48
CA PHE A 386 -8.11 -0.54 -32.09
C PHE A 386 -8.33 0.96 -31.94
N ARG A 387 -9.47 1.32 -31.37
CA ARG A 387 -9.83 2.71 -31.14
C ARG A 387 -9.50 3.06 -29.69
N ALA A 388 -8.39 3.78 -29.51
CA ALA A 388 -7.93 4.21 -28.20
C ALA A 388 -7.09 5.50 -28.29
N ASN A 389 -7.16 6.34 -27.25
CA ASN A 389 -6.28 7.49 -27.07
C ASN A 389 -6.39 8.03 -25.63
N ASN A 390 -5.50 8.96 -25.26
CA ASN A 390 -5.75 9.84 -24.11
C ASN A 390 -6.96 10.73 -24.41
N ILE A 391 -7.83 10.91 -23.41
CA ILE A 391 -9.15 11.52 -23.62
C ILE A 391 -9.10 12.96 -24.15
N SER A 392 -8.01 13.69 -23.87
CA SER A 392 -7.78 15.04 -24.40
C SER A 392 -7.70 15.11 -25.93
N TYR A 393 -7.42 13.99 -26.60
CA TYR A 393 -7.43 13.85 -28.06
C TYR A 393 -8.73 13.25 -28.59
N MET A 394 -9.78 13.13 -27.77
CA MET A 394 -11.05 12.50 -28.13
C MET A 394 -12.23 13.47 -27.93
N PRO A 395 -12.33 14.55 -28.74
CA PRO A 395 -13.36 15.58 -28.56
C PRO A 395 -14.78 15.07 -28.81
N ASP A 396 -14.96 13.91 -29.44
CA ASP A 396 -16.27 13.27 -29.57
C ASP A 396 -16.73 12.59 -28.28
N ILE A 397 -15.80 12.27 -27.38
CA ILE A 397 -16.04 11.67 -26.06
C ILE A 397 -16.10 12.75 -24.97
N ASP A 398 -15.09 13.62 -24.88
CA ASP A 398 -15.01 14.73 -23.92
C ASP A 398 -14.95 16.09 -24.62
N PRO A 399 -16.06 16.57 -25.22
CA PRO A 399 -16.09 17.81 -25.99
C PRO A 399 -15.76 19.06 -25.15
N ASP A 400 -16.04 19.01 -23.84
CA ASP A 400 -15.91 20.15 -22.93
C ASP A 400 -14.60 20.15 -22.12
N GLY A 401 -13.73 19.16 -22.38
CA GLY A 401 -12.50 18.93 -21.64
C GLY A 401 -12.74 18.79 -20.14
N SER A 402 -13.80 18.09 -19.74
CA SER A 402 -14.19 17.88 -18.35
C SER A 402 -13.08 17.22 -17.53
N TYR A 403 -12.36 16.24 -18.08
CA TYR A 403 -11.26 15.58 -17.35
C TYR A 403 -10.13 16.54 -16.97
N LYS A 404 -9.85 17.55 -17.81
CA LYS A 404 -8.86 18.62 -17.51
C LYS A 404 -9.21 19.43 -16.24
N LYS A 405 -10.46 19.36 -15.79
CA LYS A 405 -10.97 20.11 -14.62
C LYS A 405 -10.97 19.27 -13.34
N VAL A 406 -10.93 17.94 -13.42
CA VAL A 406 -11.13 17.01 -12.29
C VAL A 406 -10.16 17.28 -11.15
N LEU A 407 -8.84 17.37 -11.43
CA LEU A 407 -7.84 17.66 -10.39
C LEU A 407 -8.18 18.95 -9.61
N ASN A 408 -8.39 20.04 -10.34
CA ASN A 408 -8.58 21.39 -9.78
C ASN A 408 -9.96 21.63 -9.15
N LYS A 409 -10.99 20.90 -9.59
CA LYS A 409 -12.38 21.13 -9.18
C LYS A 409 -12.94 20.05 -8.25
N ILE A 410 -12.30 18.88 -8.19
CA ILE A 410 -12.75 17.75 -7.39
C ILE A 410 -11.66 17.34 -6.41
N ILE A 411 -10.49 16.95 -6.89
CA ILE A 411 -9.47 16.28 -6.06
C ILE A 411 -8.84 17.23 -5.06
N LEU A 412 -8.20 18.32 -5.52
CA LEU A 412 -7.54 19.28 -4.63
C LEU A 412 -8.50 19.94 -3.63
N PRO A 413 -9.72 20.38 -4.03
CA PRO A 413 -10.68 20.90 -3.07
C PRO A 413 -11.12 19.87 -2.03
N THR A 414 -11.25 18.60 -2.42
CA THR A 414 -11.64 17.53 -1.49
C THR A 414 -10.52 17.25 -0.49
N LEU A 415 -9.26 17.18 -0.93
CA LEU A 415 -8.10 17.06 -0.02
C LEU A 415 -8.09 18.21 1.00
N ALA A 416 -8.30 19.45 0.54
CA ALA A 416 -8.34 20.62 1.42
C ALA A 416 -9.47 20.56 2.46
N VAL A 417 -10.65 20.02 2.11
CA VAL A 417 -11.75 19.81 3.07
C VAL A 417 -11.37 18.80 4.17
N HIS A 418 -10.53 17.81 3.84
CA HIS A 418 -9.97 16.86 4.80
C HIS A 418 -8.70 17.38 5.51
N GLY A 419 -8.28 18.62 5.25
CA GLY A 419 -7.10 19.22 5.87
C GLY A 419 -5.76 18.66 5.35
N ILE A 420 -5.77 18.03 4.17
CA ILE A 420 -4.56 17.48 3.54
C ILE A 420 -4.01 18.52 2.55
N ASP A 421 -2.77 18.93 2.78
CA ASP A 421 -2.03 19.78 1.85
C ASP A 421 -1.77 19.03 0.54
N LYS A 422 -1.89 19.71 -0.61
CA LYS A 422 -1.71 19.09 -1.94
C LYS A 422 -0.31 18.49 -2.13
N ASP A 423 0.68 18.96 -1.37
CA ASP A 423 2.08 18.52 -1.47
C ASP A 423 2.37 17.28 -0.61
N TYR A 424 1.38 16.78 0.14
CA TYR A 424 1.56 15.65 1.06
C TYR A 424 1.14 14.27 0.51
N PRO A 425 0.07 14.11 -0.31
CA PRO A 425 -0.29 12.84 -0.91
C PRO A 425 0.87 12.18 -1.66
N VAL A 426 0.83 10.85 -1.73
CA VAL A 426 1.74 10.09 -2.58
C VAL A 426 1.15 10.08 -3.98
N TRP A 427 1.54 11.02 -4.82
CA TRP A 427 1.03 11.08 -6.19
C TRP A 427 1.82 10.16 -7.10
N GLU A 428 1.19 9.10 -7.62
CA GLU A 428 1.85 8.27 -8.61
C GLU A 428 1.74 8.91 -10.00
N ASP A 429 2.83 9.53 -10.41
CA ASP A 429 3.06 10.18 -11.70
C ASP A 429 4.08 9.40 -12.56
N LEU A 430 4.32 8.13 -12.25
CA LEU A 430 5.26 7.31 -13.00
C LEU A 430 4.71 7.03 -14.41
N CYS A 431 5.63 6.78 -15.35
CA CYS A 431 5.33 6.52 -16.76
C CYS A 431 4.49 7.61 -17.46
N THR A 432 4.32 8.78 -16.83
CA THR A 432 3.36 9.79 -17.25
C THR A 432 4.03 10.87 -18.07
N ASP A 433 3.60 11.02 -19.33
CA ASP A 433 3.94 12.19 -20.14
C ASP A 433 2.83 12.43 -21.19
N THR A 434 1.94 13.38 -20.91
CA THR A 434 1.12 14.02 -21.95
C THR A 434 1.21 15.52 -21.76
N GLN A 435 1.11 16.27 -22.86
CA GLN A 435 1.11 17.75 -22.79
C GLN A 435 0.02 18.26 -21.83
N THR A 436 -1.18 17.69 -21.90
CA THR A 436 -2.29 18.06 -21.00
C THR A 436 -1.96 17.77 -19.54
N PHE A 437 -1.34 16.62 -19.23
CA PHE A 437 -0.95 16.29 -17.87
C PHE A 437 0.11 17.26 -17.37
N ASN A 438 1.18 17.50 -18.14
CA ASN A 438 2.29 18.37 -17.72
C ASN A 438 1.84 19.80 -17.45
N GLU A 439 1.02 20.37 -18.34
CA GLU A 439 0.45 21.72 -18.19
C GLU A 439 -0.37 21.84 -16.89
N ILE A 440 -1.18 20.84 -16.56
CA ILE A 440 -2.11 20.91 -15.43
C ILE A 440 -1.44 20.50 -14.11
N TYR A 441 -0.64 19.43 -14.13
CA TYR A 441 -0.06 18.80 -12.96
C TYR A 441 1.22 19.53 -12.52
N HIS A 442 2.23 19.56 -13.38
CA HIS A 442 3.56 20.10 -13.06
C HIS A 442 3.61 21.62 -13.18
N GLU A 443 3.13 22.19 -14.29
CA GLU A 443 3.29 23.64 -14.56
C GLU A 443 2.31 24.51 -13.78
N LYS A 444 1.04 24.10 -13.68
CA LYS A 444 0.00 24.91 -13.04
C LYS A 444 -0.14 24.68 -11.54
N ASN A 445 -0.05 23.43 -11.09
CA ASN A 445 -0.28 23.08 -9.69
C ASN A 445 0.98 22.79 -8.90
N HIS A 446 2.12 22.57 -9.57
CA HIS A 446 3.40 22.24 -8.95
C HIS A 446 3.22 21.14 -7.89
N LEU A 447 2.62 20.02 -8.31
CA LEU A 447 2.42 18.88 -7.42
C LEU A 447 3.67 18.00 -7.40
N PRO A 448 4.06 17.48 -6.22
CA PRO A 448 5.16 16.53 -6.12
C PRO A 448 4.78 15.20 -6.75
N GLY A 449 5.77 14.42 -7.13
CA GLY A 449 5.62 13.08 -7.71
C GLY A 449 6.31 11.99 -6.90
N ILE A 450 6.71 10.93 -7.60
CA ILE A 450 7.52 9.84 -7.07
C ILE A 450 8.92 9.88 -7.69
N THR A 451 9.92 9.93 -6.82
CA THR A 451 11.31 9.64 -7.19
C THR A 451 11.59 8.14 -6.97
N GLN A 452 11.50 7.33 -8.03
CA GLN A 452 11.75 5.88 -7.97
C GLN A 452 13.18 5.52 -8.40
N LEU A 453 13.99 5.16 -7.41
CA LEU A 453 15.43 4.95 -7.59
C LEU A 453 15.79 3.61 -8.27
N GLU A 454 14.83 2.69 -8.46
CA GLU A 454 15.01 1.49 -9.28
C GLU A 454 15.54 1.85 -10.68
N TYR A 455 15.03 2.94 -11.27
CA TYR A 455 15.36 3.40 -12.62
C TYR A 455 15.99 4.79 -12.66
N MET A 456 16.07 5.49 -11.52
CA MET A 456 16.55 6.88 -11.46
C MET A 456 17.71 7.05 -10.46
N ARG A 457 18.64 7.97 -10.78
CA ARG A 457 19.56 8.54 -9.79
C ARG A 457 18.84 9.62 -9.00
N ALA A 458 18.99 9.65 -7.70
CA ALA A 458 18.30 10.61 -6.86
C ALA A 458 18.72 12.07 -7.13
N GLU A 459 19.93 12.28 -7.68
CA GLU A 459 20.36 13.61 -8.15
C GLU A 459 19.50 14.17 -9.29
N ASN A 460 18.76 13.30 -9.99
CA ASN A 460 17.84 13.65 -11.08
C ASN A 460 16.37 13.75 -10.60
N SER A 461 16.12 13.68 -9.29
CA SER A 461 14.80 13.91 -8.70
C SER A 461 14.23 15.26 -9.17
N GLN A 462 12.93 15.29 -9.44
CA GLN A 462 12.28 16.43 -10.08
C GLN A 462 11.92 17.54 -9.08
N ASP A 463 11.56 17.16 -7.86
CA ASP A 463 11.08 18.07 -6.82
C ASP A 463 11.53 17.58 -5.43
N ASP A 464 11.94 18.50 -4.55
CA ASP A 464 12.35 18.14 -3.18
C ASP A 464 11.17 17.74 -2.28
N GLY A 465 9.95 17.98 -2.76
CA GLY A 465 8.68 17.49 -2.24
C GLY A 465 8.29 16.10 -2.73
N ASP A 466 9.04 15.42 -3.60
CA ASP A 466 8.70 14.07 -4.04
C ASP A 466 8.69 13.05 -2.89
N TRP A 467 7.87 12.00 -3.04
CA TRP A 467 8.04 10.77 -2.27
C TRP A 467 9.12 9.90 -2.93
N GLY A 468 10.19 9.61 -2.21
CA GLY A 468 11.29 8.77 -2.68
C GLY A 468 11.12 7.30 -2.31
N LEU A 469 11.47 6.40 -3.21
CA LEU A 469 11.51 4.95 -2.95
C LEU A 469 12.53 4.24 -3.83
N VAL A 470 13.08 3.11 -3.37
CA VAL A 470 13.90 2.26 -4.25
C VAL A 470 12.98 1.52 -5.23
N GLY A 471 12.03 0.74 -4.72
CA GLY A 471 11.01 0.05 -5.51
C GLY A 471 9.65 0.14 -4.84
N SER A 472 8.59 0.00 -5.63
CA SER A 472 7.21 0.03 -5.15
C SER A 472 6.72 -1.40 -4.87
N HIS A 473 5.41 -1.55 -4.61
CA HIS A 473 4.79 -2.86 -4.49
C HIS A 473 4.79 -3.68 -5.81
N ASP A 474 5.04 -3.02 -6.95
CA ASP A 474 5.17 -3.63 -8.28
C ASP A 474 6.62 -4.01 -8.63
N SER A 475 7.57 -3.64 -7.78
CA SER A 475 8.99 -3.92 -7.96
C SER A 475 9.39 -5.22 -7.27
N ASP A 476 10.45 -5.87 -7.78
CA ASP A 476 11.17 -6.85 -6.99
C ASP A 476 11.84 -6.15 -5.79
N PRO A 477 11.96 -6.80 -4.62
CA PRO A 477 12.81 -6.27 -3.55
C PRO A 477 14.25 -6.10 -4.07
N ALA A 478 14.97 -5.10 -3.57
CA ALA A 478 16.29 -4.68 -4.01
C ALA A 478 17.30 -5.84 -4.07
N THR A 479 17.20 -6.78 -3.12
CA THR A 479 18.01 -8.01 -3.01
C THR A 479 17.88 -8.92 -4.24
N LYS A 480 16.69 -8.97 -4.83
CA LYS A 480 16.38 -9.71 -6.06
C LYS A 480 16.60 -8.82 -7.29
N MET A 481 16.22 -7.54 -7.21
CA MET A 481 16.37 -6.54 -8.26
C MET A 481 17.82 -6.43 -8.75
N ILE A 482 18.79 -6.28 -7.84
CA ILE A 482 20.21 -6.10 -8.18
C ILE A 482 20.83 -7.29 -8.94
N LYS A 483 20.18 -8.47 -8.90
CA LYS A 483 20.65 -9.67 -9.60
C LYS A 483 20.31 -9.67 -11.09
N LYS A 484 19.49 -8.72 -11.55
CA LYS A 484 19.13 -8.58 -12.96
C LYS A 484 20.18 -7.72 -13.66
N ASP A 485 20.69 -8.20 -14.80
CA ASP A 485 21.70 -7.49 -15.59
C ASP A 485 21.28 -6.06 -15.92
N TRP A 486 20.01 -5.87 -16.35
CA TRP A 486 19.51 -4.54 -16.69
C TRP A 486 19.49 -3.57 -15.52
N VAL A 487 19.36 -4.04 -14.27
CA VAL A 487 19.44 -3.21 -13.05
C VAL A 487 20.90 -2.96 -12.72
N LYS A 488 21.70 -4.04 -12.68
CA LYS A 488 23.10 -4.00 -12.27
C LYS A 488 23.95 -3.12 -13.18
N ASP A 489 23.60 -3.06 -14.46
CA ASP A 489 24.25 -2.23 -15.47
C ASP A 489 23.53 -0.89 -15.70
N HIS A 490 22.37 -0.68 -15.05
CA HIS A 490 21.63 0.58 -15.16
C HIS A 490 22.43 1.75 -14.59
N ASP A 491 22.28 2.90 -15.21
CA ASP A 491 22.93 4.13 -14.79
C ASP A 491 22.53 4.57 -13.36
N ALA A 492 21.27 4.31 -12.99
CA ALA A 492 20.72 4.54 -11.64
C ALA A 492 21.48 3.80 -10.54
N TRP A 493 22.08 2.66 -10.85
CA TRP A 493 22.80 1.84 -9.88
C TRP A 493 24.31 2.00 -10.00
N ASN A 494 24.82 2.78 -10.96
CA ASN A 494 26.23 2.83 -11.33
C ASN A 494 27.16 3.04 -10.11
N ILE A 495 28.17 2.18 -9.96
CA ILE A 495 29.06 2.19 -8.79
C ILE A 495 29.92 3.46 -8.67
N PHE A 496 30.33 4.06 -9.79
CA PHE A 496 31.12 5.29 -9.78
C PHE A 496 30.26 6.46 -9.36
N TYR A 497 29.00 6.48 -9.83
CA TYR A 497 28.00 7.44 -9.38
C TYR A 497 27.76 7.31 -7.88
N LEU A 498 27.34 6.14 -7.38
CA LEU A 498 27.04 5.93 -5.96
C LEU A 498 28.24 6.27 -5.07
N ALA A 499 29.44 5.81 -5.45
CA ALA A 499 30.63 6.12 -4.68
C ALA A 499 30.96 7.62 -4.65
N GLY A 500 30.89 8.29 -5.81
CA GLY A 500 31.15 9.72 -5.93
C GLY A 500 30.11 10.60 -5.23
N PHE A 501 28.83 10.27 -5.39
CA PHE A 501 27.71 11.01 -4.83
C PHE A 501 27.71 10.92 -3.29
N LEU A 502 27.91 9.71 -2.75
CA LEU A 502 27.93 9.48 -1.29
C LEU A 502 29.25 9.87 -0.61
N ASN A 503 30.30 10.18 -1.39
CA ASN A 503 31.62 10.57 -0.87
C ASN A 503 32.20 11.70 -1.73
N SER A 504 31.49 12.82 -1.77
CA SER A 504 31.78 13.93 -2.68
C SER A 504 33.02 14.74 -2.29
N ASN A 505 33.44 14.72 -1.02
CA ASN A 505 34.58 15.50 -0.55
C ASN A 505 35.91 14.95 -1.12
N PRO A 506 36.69 15.74 -1.89
CA PRO A 506 37.97 15.31 -2.47
C PRO A 506 39.00 14.81 -1.45
N LYS A 507 38.95 15.29 -0.19
CA LYS A 507 39.85 14.81 0.88
C LYS A 507 39.60 13.33 1.21
N ARG A 508 38.39 12.84 0.98
CA ARG A 508 37.98 11.44 1.17
C ARG A 508 38.15 10.57 -0.08
N ALA A 509 38.89 11.02 -1.10
CA ALA A 509 39.07 10.28 -2.36
C ALA A 509 39.55 8.83 -2.17
N LYS A 510 40.50 8.59 -1.24
CA LYS A 510 40.97 7.22 -0.94
C LYS A 510 39.86 6.32 -0.40
N TYR A 511 39.02 6.86 0.48
CA TYR A 511 37.86 6.13 1.02
C TYR A 511 36.83 5.88 -0.08
N ARG A 512 36.51 6.89 -0.90
CA ARG A 512 35.62 6.75 -2.06
C ARG A 512 36.07 5.62 -2.98
N ASP A 513 37.36 5.56 -3.32
CA ASP A 513 37.89 4.52 -4.22
C ASP A 513 37.80 3.12 -3.58
N SER A 514 37.97 3.01 -2.26
CA SER A 514 37.75 1.76 -1.52
C SER A 514 36.27 1.37 -1.48
N PHE A 515 35.39 2.32 -1.21
CA PHE A 515 33.94 2.13 -1.17
C PHE A 515 33.40 1.71 -2.55
N CYS A 516 33.90 2.32 -3.63
CA CYS A 516 33.57 1.94 -4.99
C CYS A 516 33.90 0.47 -5.29
N LYS A 517 35.05 -0.04 -4.82
CA LYS A 517 35.40 -1.46 -4.95
C LYS A 517 34.49 -2.34 -4.11
N GLN A 518 34.19 -1.93 -2.89
CA GLN A 518 33.30 -2.66 -1.98
C GLN A 518 31.91 -2.88 -2.61
N ILE A 519 31.25 -1.82 -3.11
CA ILE A 519 29.92 -1.94 -3.72
C ILE A 519 29.95 -2.60 -5.12
N ALA A 520 31.13 -2.68 -5.76
CA ALA A 520 31.29 -3.45 -6.99
C ALA A 520 31.34 -4.96 -6.73
N GLU A 521 31.95 -5.36 -5.62
CA GLU A 521 32.17 -6.76 -5.25
C GLU A 521 31.01 -7.34 -4.41
N ASN A 522 30.26 -6.50 -3.70
CA ASN A 522 29.18 -6.91 -2.79
C ASN A 522 27.85 -6.21 -3.10
N ASP A 523 26.89 -6.99 -3.60
CA ASP A 523 25.54 -6.49 -3.92
C ASP A 523 24.79 -5.96 -2.69
N SER A 524 25.01 -6.52 -1.47
CA SER A 524 24.37 -6.00 -0.24
C SER A 524 24.86 -4.59 0.07
N ASP A 525 26.16 -4.33 -0.09
CA ASP A 525 26.72 -2.99 0.13
C ASP A 525 26.25 -2.00 -0.93
N ARG A 526 26.04 -2.44 -2.18
CA ARG A 526 25.45 -1.61 -3.24
C ARG A 526 23.99 -1.27 -2.96
N ILE A 527 23.21 -2.21 -2.42
CA ILE A 527 21.83 -1.96 -1.97
C ILE A 527 21.81 -0.94 -0.83
N LYS A 528 22.67 -1.11 0.19
CA LYS A 528 22.78 -0.14 1.28
C LYS A 528 23.16 1.26 0.77
N ALA A 529 24.06 1.34 -0.21
CA ALA A 529 24.41 2.60 -0.87
C ALA A 529 23.17 3.23 -1.56
N LYS A 530 22.32 2.42 -2.20
CA LYS A 530 21.08 2.89 -2.83
C LYS A 530 20.06 3.43 -1.81
N PHE A 531 19.91 2.76 -0.67
CA PHE A 531 19.07 3.29 0.41
C PHE A 531 19.71 4.53 1.08
N ALA A 532 21.04 4.61 1.18
CA ALA A 532 21.70 5.79 1.70
C ALA A 532 21.53 7.01 0.77
N GLU A 533 21.56 6.78 -0.55
CA GLU A 533 21.20 7.78 -1.55
C GLU A 533 19.76 8.27 -1.34
N LEU A 534 18.80 7.36 -1.13
CA LEU A 534 17.41 7.72 -0.82
C LEU A 534 17.27 8.64 0.39
N PHE A 535 17.91 8.28 1.52
CA PHE A 535 17.88 9.09 2.75
C PHE A 535 18.63 10.42 2.64
N LEU A 536 19.59 10.52 1.72
CA LEU A 536 20.36 11.74 1.49
C LEU A 536 19.54 12.79 0.73
N THR A 537 18.67 12.37 -0.18
CA THR A 537 17.99 13.26 -1.13
C THR A 537 16.53 13.51 -0.82
N CYS A 538 15.82 12.51 -0.29
CA CYS A 538 14.36 12.57 -0.14
C CYS A 538 13.96 12.89 1.30
N LYS A 539 13.00 13.81 1.45
CA LYS A 539 12.43 14.17 2.76
C LYS A 539 11.29 13.23 3.16
N LYS A 540 10.52 12.73 2.18
CA LYS A 540 9.44 11.77 2.35
C LYS A 540 9.85 10.46 1.67
N ILE A 541 9.92 9.39 2.43
CA ILE A 541 10.56 8.13 2.01
C ILE A 541 9.56 6.99 2.14
N GLN A 542 9.52 6.09 1.16
CA GLN A 542 8.82 4.82 1.25
C GLN A 542 9.80 3.65 1.11
N ILE A 543 9.66 2.65 1.98
CA ILE A 543 10.45 1.42 1.93
C ILE A 543 9.49 0.22 1.90
N SER A 544 9.68 -0.69 0.94
CA SER A 544 8.93 -1.94 0.92
C SER A 544 9.20 -2.77 2.16
N PHE A 545 8.17 -3.37 2.76
CA PHE A 545 8.37 -4.27 3.90
C PHE A 545 9.34 -5.42 3.53
N ALA A 546 9.30 -5.90 2.29
CA ALA A 546 10.20 -6.96 1.85
C ALA A 546 11.67 -6.53 1.89
N ASP A 547 11.97 -5.28 1.51
CA ASP A 547 13.32 -4.73 1.60
C ASP A 547 13.76 -4.58 3.06
N PHE A 548 12.93 -3.95 3.89
CA PHE A 548 13.27 -3.70 5.29
C PHE A 548 13.57 -5.01 6.03
N PHE A 549 12.73 -6.03 5.85
CA PHE A 549 12.87 -7.34 6.48
C PHE A 549 13.88 -8.26 5.80
N GLY A 550 14.42 -7.88 4.64
CA GLY A 550 15.40 -8.69 3.90
C GLY A 550 14.81 -9.88 3.14
N ILE A 551 13.51 -9.85 2.87
CA ILE A 551 12.74 -10.89 2.17
C ILE A 551 13.02 -10.79 0.66
N ASP A 552 13.43 -11.89 0.04
CA ASP A 552 13.81 -11.97 -1.37
C ASP A 552 12.64 -12.36 -2.31
N LYS A 553 11.40 -12.14 -1.87
CA LYS A 553 10.17 -12.51 -2.57
C LYS A 553 9.44 -11.28 -3.09
N THR A 554 8.89 -11.41 -4.29
CA THR A 554 8.15 -10.34 -4.96
C THR A 554 6.72 -10.34 -4.47
N TYR A 555 6.20 -9.16 -4.10
CA TYR A 555 4.81 -9.02 -3.68
C TYR A 555 3.85 -9.02 -4.87
N ASN A 556 4.16 -8.25 -5.91
CA ASN A 556 3.40 -8.23 -7.16
C ASN A 556 4.33 -8.07 -8.37
N GLU A 557 4.10 -8.86 -9.41
CA GLU A 557 4.69 -8.64 -10.74
C GLU A 557 3.67 -7.93 -11.64
N GLY A 558 3.87 -6.64 -11.89
CA GLY A 558 3.02 -5.82 -12.74
C GLY A 558 2.77 -6.44 -14.12
N GLY A 559 1.51 -6.46 -14.57
CA GLY A 559 1.11 -6.99 -15.87
C GLY A 559 1.14 -8.52 -16.02
N LYS A 560 1.37 -9.28 -14.94
CA LYS A 560 1.31 -10.74 -14.95
C LYS A 560 0.23 -11.26 -14.00
N GLU A 561 -0.41 -12.35 -14.40
CA GLU A 561 -1.21 -13.19 -13.51
C GLU A 561 -0.37 -14.41 -13.14
N ASN A 562 -0.16 -14.62 -11.84
CA ASN A 562 0.57 -15.75 -11.29
C ASN A 562 -0.07 -16.17 -9.95
N ASP A 563 0.45 -17.24 -9.34
CA ASP A 563 -0.09 -17.86 -8.13
C ASP A 563 0.39 -17.22 -6.82
N THR A 564 1.28 -16.22 -6.87
CA THR A 564 1.93 -15.61 -5.69
C THR A 564 1.65 -14.11 -5.52
N ASN A 565 1.24 -13.41 -6.58
CA ASN A 565 0.89 -12.00 -6.55
C ASN A 565 -0.13 -11.74 -5.44
N TRP A 566 0.07 -10.66 -4.69
CA TRP A 566 -0.79 -10.18 -3.60
C TRP A 566 -0.82 -11.07 -2.35
N LYS A 567 -0.04 -12.16 -2.32
CA LYS A 567 -0.05 -13.12 -1.19
C LYS A 567 1.07 -12.92 -0.19
N LEU A 568 2.20 -12.33 -0.57
CA LEU A 568 3.37 -12.22 0.30
C LEU A 568 3.03 -11.41 1.57
N ARG A 569 3.40 -11.94 2.73
CA ARG A 569 3.16 -11.34 4.05
C ARG A 569 4.30 -11.64 5.02
N LEU A 570 4.34 -10.90 6.12
CA LEU A 570 5.23 -11.17 7.24
C LEU A 570 4.83 -12.48 7.95
N ASN A 571 5.83 -13.26 8.37
CA ASN A 571 5.62 -14.45 9.18
C ASN A 571 5.26 -14.07 10.64
N LYS A 572 4.89 -15.07 11.44
CA LYS A 572 4.46 -14.87 12.85
C LYS A 572 5.58 -14.37 13.76
N ASP A 573 6.84 -14.68 13.42
CA ASP A 573 8.04 -14.37 14.19
C ASP A 573 8.90 -13.31 13.46
N TYR A 574 8.25 -12.32 12.83
CA TYR A 574 8.90 -11.31 11.99
C TYR A 574 10.00 -10.53 12.71
N GLU A 575 9.83 -10.22 14.00
CA GLU A 575 10.86 -9.54 14.78
C GLU A 575 12.11 -10.42 14.96
N ASP A 576 11.91 -11.69 15.34
CA ASP A 576 13.01 -12.63 15.56
C ASP A 576 13.73 -12.92 14.24
N SER A 577 12.96 -13.03 13.15
CA SER A 577 13.47 -13.21 11.79
C SER A 577 14.31 -12.01 11.35
N TYR A 578 13.84 -10.79 11.62
CA TYR A 578 14.57 -9.55 11.34
C TYR A 578 15.90 -9.48 12.08
N TYR A 579 15.91 -9.63 13.41
CA TYR A 579 17.16 -9.51 14.18
C TYR A 579 18.13 -10.67 13.88
N LYS A 580 17.64 -11.89 13.67
CA LYS A 580 18.47 -13.02 13.22
C LYS A 580 19.06 -12.77 11.83
N ASN A 581 18.34 -12.09 10.94
CA ASN A 581 18.86 -11.68 9.65
C ASN A 581 20.01 -10.68 9.82
N LEU A 582 19.81 -9.63 10.62
CA LEU A 582 20.83 -8.62 10.90
C LEU A 582 22.11 -9.18 11.52
N SER A 583 22.00 -10.17 12.42
CA SER A 583 23.15 -10.81 13.07
C SER A 583 23.84 -11.88 12.20
N SER A 584 23.34 -12.14 10.99
CA SER A 584 23.90 -13.16 10.10
C SER A 584 25.22 -12.71 9.46
N GLU A 585 26.00 -13.65 8.93
CA GLU A 585 27.26 -13.32 8.22
C GLU A 585 27.03 -12.47 6.96
N ARG A 586 25.82 -12.53 6.37
CA ARG A 586 25.44 -11.84 5.13
C ARG A 586 24.01 -11.30 5.25
N PRO A 587 23.80 -10.24 6.05
CA PRO A 587 22.47 -9.70 6.27
C PRO A 587 21.87 -9.16 4.97
N THR A 588 20.59 -9.45 4.77
CA THR A 588 19.76 -8.91 3.69
C THR A 588 18.75 -7.89 4.21
N ALA A 589 18.40 -7.95 5.49
CA ALA A 589 17.54 -6.95 6.14
C ALA A 589 18.26 -5.61 6.28
N LEU A 590 17.50 -4.51 6.23
CA LEU A 590 18.05 -3.18 6.34
C LEU A 590 18.40 -2.85 7.79
N ASN A 591 19.67 -2.57 8.04
CA ASN A 591 20.17 -1.99 9.29
C ASN A 591 20.11 -0.45 9.16
N MET A 592 19.10 0.18 9.77
CA MET A 592 18.88 1.62 9.63
C MET A 592 20.10 2.47 10.04
N PRO A 593 20.78 2.20 11.19
CA PRO A 593 22.04 2.86 11.51
C PRO A 593 23.11 2.78 10.43
N GLU A 594 23.29 1.62 9.80
CA GLU A 594 24.29 1.42 8.74
C GLU A 594 24.00 2.32 7.54
N ILE A 595 22.73 2.39 7.11
CA ILE A 595 22.27 3.20 5.98
C ILE A 595 22.42 4.69 6.30
N LEU A 596 21.91 5.12 7.45
CA LEU A 596 21.93 6.51 7.87
C LEU A 596 23.34 7.02 8.12
N LYS A 597 24.27 6.16 8.56
CA LYS A 597 25.69 6.53 8.72
C LYS A 597 26.30 6.96 7.39
N ILE A 598 26.01 6.23 6.31
CA ILE A 598 26.47 6.58 4.96
C ILE A 598 25.83 7.91 4.52
N ALA A 599 24.52 8.07 4.69
CA ALA A 599 23.80 9.27 4.28
C ALA A 599 24.24 10.53 5.05
N VAL A 600 24.39 10.45 6.39
CA VAL A 600 24.83 11.56 7.24
C VAL A 600 26.24 12.01 6.84
N GLN A 601 27.16 11.08 6.65
CA GLN A 601 28.51 11.41 6.20
C GLN A 601 28.49 12.04 4.80
N ALA A 602 27.67 11.52 3.87
CA ALA A 602 27.53 12.10 2.54
C ALA A 602 27.01 13.54 2.58
N LYS A 603 26.02 13.83 3.44
CA LYS A 603 25.51 15.20 3.64
C LYS A 603 26.56 16.12 4.27
N ALA A 604 27.36 15.61 5.21
CA ALA A 604 28.49 16.36 5.77
C ALA A 604 29.54 16.72 4.71
N ASP A 605 29.89 15.79 3.82
CA ASP A 605 30.78 16.03 2.69
C ASP A 605 30.23 17.14 1.78
N MET A 606 28.94 17.08 1.43
CA MET A 606 28.28 18.10 0.61
C MET A 606 28.28 19.47 1.30
N ASN A 607 28.03 19.52 2.61
CA ASN A 607 28.06 20.77 3.38
C ASN A 607 29.48 21.37 3.43
N ALA A 608 30.51 20.54 3.62
CA ALA A 608 31.90 20.98 3.59
C ALA A 608 32.28 21.57 2.22
N LEU A 609 31.79 21.00 1.12
CA LEU A 609 32.00 21.54 -0.22
C LEU A 609 31.26 22.84 -0.47
N LYS A 610 30.00 22.95 -0.04
CA LYS A 610 29.22 24.20 -0.12
C LYS A 610 29.92 25.32 0.65
N GLU A 611 30.46 25.03 1.82
CA GLU A 611 31.19 26.01 2.63
C GLU A 611 32.55 26.40 2.00
N ALA A 612 33.28 25.43 1.45
CA ALA A 612 34.51 25.67 0.69
C ALA A 612 34.27 26.60 -0.49
N GLN A 613 33.22 26.33 -1.28
CA GLN A 613 32.81 27.17 -2.41
C GLN A 613 32.43 28.58 -1.96
N ARG A 614 31.69 28.70 -0.85
CA ARG A 614 31.27 30.00 -0.29
C ARG A 614 32.44 30.84 0.23
N THR A 615 33.45 30.19 0.82
CA THR A 615 34.58 30.88 1.50
C THR A 615 35.85 30.97 0.67
N GLY A 616 35.93 30.26 -0.46
CA GLY A 616 37.14 30.14 -1.27
C GLY A 616 38.26 29.32 -0.61
N LYS A 617 37.96 28.59 0.47
CA LYS A 617 38.91 27.72 1.18
C LYS A 617 38.80 26.28 0.68
N GLU A 618 39.78 25.47 1.01
CA GLU A 618 39.72 24.02 0.83
C GLU A 618 38.63 23.40 1.73
N PRO A 619 37.91 22.36 1.26
CA PRO A 619 36.95 21.64 2.09
C PRO A 619 37.66 20.98 3.27
N GLN A 620 37.04 21.09 4.45
CA GLN A 620 37.54 20.42 5.66
C GLN A 620 37.41 18.91 5.50
N GLU A 621 38.40 18.16 6.01
CA GLU A 621 38.36 16.70 6.04
C GLU A 621 37.60 16.16 7.26
N ASN A 622 37.72 16.84 8.41
CA ASN A 622 37.09 16.43 9.65
C ASN A 622 35.65 16.95 9.73
N ASN A 623 34.75 16.13 10.26
CA ASN A 623 33.38 16.55 10.53
C ASN A 623 33.32 17.49 11.74
N SER A 624 32.19 18.19 11.89
CA SER A 624 31.90 18.94 13.12
C SER A 624 31.71 17.98 14.31
N PRO A 625 31.91 18.44 15.56
CA PRO A 625 31.64 17.62 16.74
C PRO A 625 30.22 17.06 16.82
N GLU A 626 29.25 17.80 16.29
CA GLU A 626 27.85 17.37 16.19
C GLU A 626 27.69 16.17 15.25
N VAL A 627 28.25 16.26 14.04
CA VAL A 627 28.19 15.17 13.05
C VAL A 627 28.96 13.95 13.56
N GLU A 628 30.14 14.12 14.17
CA GLU A 628 30.87 13.01 14.79
C GLU A 628 30.05 12.32 15.88
N ASN A 629 29.31 13.07 16.70
CA ASN A 629 28.44 12.48 17.71
C ASN A 629 27.32 11.62 17.09
N ILE A 630 26.67 12.11 16.03
CA ILE A 630 25.66 11.35 15.28
C ILE A 630 26.26 10.07 14.70
N LEU A 631 27.42 10.18 14.02
CA LEU A 631 28.09 9.04 13.39
C LEU A 631 28.53 7.98 14.42
N ASN A 632 29.04 8.40 15.58
CA ASN A 632 29.43 7.48 16.65
C ASN A 632 28.24 6.73 17.25
N ASN A 633 27.10 7.41 17.42
CA ASN A 633 25.87 6.78 17.90
C ASN A 633 25.31 5.77 16.88
N LEU A 634 25.33 6.11 15.59
CA LEU A 634 24.96 5.20 14.50
C LEU A 634 25.88 3.97 14.48
N ASP A 635 27.19 4.16 14.59
CA ASP A 635 28.18 3.07 14.59
C ASP A 635 28.02 2.12 15.80
N LYS A 636 27.68 2.66 16.99
CA LYS A 636 27.34 1.87 18.18
C LYS A 636 26.18 0.93 17.89
N TYR A 637 25.06 1.45 17.38
CA TYR A 637 23.85 0.65 17.18
C TYR A 637 23.88 -0.24 15.95
N GLU A 638 24.65 0.13 14.92
CA GLU A 638 24.94 -0.79 13.83
C GLU A 638 25.54 -2.09 14.37
N LYS A 639 26.48 -2.00 15.31
CA LYS A 639 27.13 -3.17 15.92
C LYS A 639 26.21 -3.93 16.86
N ILE A 640 25.46 -3.22 17.72
CA ILE A 640 24.50 -3.84 18.65
C ILE A 640 23.46 -4.68 17.89
N LEU A 641 22.96 -4.17 16.76
CA LEU A 641 21.98 -4.88 15.95
C LEU A 641 22.55 -6.10 15.21
N LYS A 642 23.88 -6.26 15.18
CA LYS A 642 24.59 -7.41 14.59
C LYS A 642 25.03 -8.44 15.66
N GLU A 643 24.77 -8.19 16.96
CA GLU A 643 24.95 -9.14 18.08
C GLU A 643 23.86 -10.22 18.07
#